data_AF-A0A938G976-F1
#
_entry.id   AF-A0A938G976-F1
#
_cell.length_a   1.000
_cell.length_b   1.000
_cell.length_c   1.000
_cell.angle_alpha   90.00
_cell.angle_beta   90.00
_cell.angle_gamma   90.00
#
_symmetry.space_group_name_H-M   'P 1'
#
loop_
_entity.id
_entity.type
_entity.pdbx_description
1 polymer ?
#
loop_
_entity_poly.entity_id
_entity_poly.type
_entity_poly.pdbx_seq_one_letter_code
_entity_poly.pdbx_strand_id
1 'polypeptide(L)'
;MLVFHRSRGQAQSALKSMSYLCVSRWLLPVLAGSFVLLPVLAEDPSPPRIASIGIKNAQQVLRFSPYPAAQEFKILRADALGLPFSVDATGVLTGYEWKSPLRAGTPQGFYRVEVTPISDESLAAATVLNRTAYGPTPDELERIRTIGVQAYIDEQLSPEHIQEDLDINKVVIPSDWQYVTASSTASSSQLYIYLNSLGEGYIDDIQLVAGNVAGTGPNLLRNGDFEMPLTTKDWKVASNHARSVISTDVKRSGRSSLRLVTTAPGSTDTSAIVQTITPALAPSPQRYTLSFWYLHTTNALSRVTVRLSGSQPSGSSPMLPPITTLTYGIASLADLSTWHILHAVQSKRQLLEVLTQFVDNHFVTYQDKSQDYLAGKVPSGADAAFATDLEYRELKKWREVLMNPNGTFYDLLKISTESPAMVIYLDTVASKKGAANENYARELMELFTMGVDNGYDQKDIEEMSRAWTGWRVDKLPVGQENNPFATPIPTASRNTTPGTWTLRFNSSASEHDATAKTIFPGKTIDARFGPPHAGKSYELRLPARTGTAGMQDGYDIISHLADLPYTQEYISVKLCRYFIHENFVHGVYDYTQPNSSAEAALIRDCMKAWDTPAADGRKGNLRSVLKVIFNSSTFRQHAASQQKVRNPLEFTVASVRALRAARPTGGFTSDCTGADLNNKMITLGMRLFNREEPDGWSEFGQDWINSSSLIERMRFVQERLRTASVADPVGLLKLKLPSTQWRDAGLVTDYFLSILFPAEGKANLTLDRATALTFLNTADNGTTPSLFNALDPNSSTYGTRVRGMVAYLMGLPRFQEQ
;
A
#
# COMPACT_ATOMS: atom_id res chain seq x y z
N MET A 1 -21.46 -26.36 16.92
CA MET A 1 -20.92 -27.74 16.88
C MET A 1 -20.90 -28.20 15.43
N LEU A 2 -19.75 -28.06 14.75
CA LEU A 2 -19.45 -28.61 13.42
C LEU A 2 -17.93 -28.56 13.27
N VAL A 3 -17.35 -29.73 13.04
CA VAL A 3 -15.92 -30.05 13.12
C VAL A 3 -15.38 -30.23 11.70
N PHE A 4 -14.25 -29.59 11.36
CA PHE A 4 -13.48 -29.93 10.17
C PHE A 4 -12.02 -30.26 10.53
N HIS A 5 -11.63 -31.49 10.21
CA HIS A 5 -10.26 -32.01 10.25
C HIS A 5 -9.43 -31.47 9.07
N ARG A 6 -8.17 -31.08 9.32
CA ARG A 6 -7.15 -30.89 8.27
C ARG A 6 -5.91 -31.75 8.58
N SER A 7 -5.54 -32.55 7.59
CA SER A 7 -4.41 -33.48 7.56
C SER A 7 -3.06 -32.75 7.53
N ARG A 8 -2.15 -33.16 8.43
CA ARG A 8 -0.71 -32.84 8.39
C ARG A 8 -0.02 -33.71 7.35
N GLY A 9 0.89 -33.13 6.57
CA GLY A 9 1.91 -33.94 5.89
C GLY A 9 2.62 -33.31 4.70
N GLN A 10 3.34 -32.19 4.86
CA GLN A 10 4.52 -31.84 4.05
C GLN A 10 5.37 -30.78 4.79
N ALA A 11 6.24 -31.22 5.71
CA ALA A 11 7.14 -30.31 6.44
C ALA A 11 8.49 -30.97 6.81
N GLN A 12 9.03 -31.84 5.96
CA GLN A 12 10.30 -32.53 6.24
C GLN A 12 11.40 -32.43 5.18
N SER A 13 11.21 -31.70 4.07
CA SER A 13 12.29 -31.53 3.06
C SER A 13 12.99 -30.15 3.08
N ALA A 14 12.50 -29.16 3.84
CA ALA A 14 13.10 -27.82 3.90
C ALA A 14 14.24 -27.66 4.92
N LEU A 15 14.60 -28.70 5.67
CA LEU A 15 15.56 -28.66 6.78
C LEU A 15 17.02 -28.94 6.40
N LYS A 16 17.35 -29.14 5.10
CA LYS A 16 18.71 -29.55 4.68
C LYS A 16 19.57 -28.46 4.01
N SER A 17 19.14 -27.20 3.97
CA SER A 17 19.97 -26.08 3.46
C SER A 17 20.31 -25.00 4.49
N MET A 18 19.95 -25.17 5.78
CA MET A 18 20.21 -24.22 6.87
C MET A 18 21.57 -24.44 7.58
N SER A 19 22.67 -24.54 6.83
CA SER A 19 24.01 -24.77 7.40
C SER A 19 24.95 -23.58 7.23
N TYR A 20 24.47 -22.34 7.34
CA TYR A 20 25.32 -21.14 7.50
C TYR A 20 24.51 -20.01 8.13
N LEU A 21 24.35 -19.97 9.46
CA LEU A 21 23.99 -18.74 10.21
C LEU A 21 24.16 -19.00 11.71
N CYS A 22 25.25 -18.43 12.25
CA CYS A 22 25.54 -18.42 13.68
C CYS A 22 24.74 -17.28 14.34
N VAL A 23 23.45 -17.48 14.62
CA VAL A 23 22.58 -16.49 15.31
C VAL A 23 21.76 -17.17 16.43
N SER A 24 22.25 -18.25 17.02
CA SER A 24 21.44 -19.11 17.90
C SER A 24 21.61 -18.89 19.41
N ARG A 25 22.14 -17.75 19.89
CA ARG A 25 22.34 -17.57 21.35
C ARG A 25 21.92 -16.25 22.00
N TRP A 26 21.41 -15.28 21.25
CA TRP A 26 21.05 -13.96 21.80
C TRP A 26 19.56 -13.59 21.73
N LEU A 27 18.71 -14.46 21.17
CA LEU A 27 17.30 -14.14 20.88
C LEU A 27 16.27 -14.57 21.95
N LEU A 28 16.69 -15.15 23.08
CA LEU A 28 15.76 -15.84 24.00
C LEU A 28 15.39 -15.16 25.33
N PRO A 29 15.90 -13.99 25.75
CA PRO A 29 15.31 -13.29 26.90
C PRO A 29 14.59 -11.96 26.60
N VAL A 30 14.47 -11.51 25.34
CA VAL A 30 13.82 -10.20 25.01
C VAL A 30 12.38 -10.36 24.51
N LEU A 31 11.93 -11.57 24.19
CA LEU A 31 10.57 -11.84 23.66
C LEU A 31 9.45 -11.88 24.72
N ALA A 32 9.79 -11.68 26.01
CA ALA A 32 8.83 -11.62 27.11
C ALA A 32 8.71 -10.19 27.66
N GLY A 33 8.42 -9.23 26.77
CA GLY A 33 8.02 -7.87 27.12
C GLY A 33 6.57 -7.66 26.70
N SER A 34 5.69 -7.59 27.67
CA SER A 34 4.24 -7.47 27.55
C SER A 34 3.80 -6.51 26.43
N PHE A 35 3.06 -7.01 25.44
CA PHE A 35 2.11 -6.19 24.69
C PHE A 35 1.03 -5.77 25.68
N VAL A 36 1.22 -4.61 26.32
CA VAL A 36 0.15 -3.95 27.05
C VAL A 36 -0.30 -2.79 26.19
N LEU A 37 -1.26 -3.05 25.30
CA LEU A 37 -2.18 -2.02 24.83
C LEU A 37 -3.04 -1.64 26.03
N LEU A 38 -2.57 -0.68 26.84
CA LEU A 38 -3.46 -0.02 27.79
C LEU A 38 -4.39 0.88 26.97
N PRO A 39 -5.72 0.77 27.12
CA PRO A 39 -6.63 1.76 26.57
C PRO A 39 -6.45 3.03 27.40
N VAL A 40 -5.57 3.92 26.97
CA VAL A 40 -5.43 5.23 27.59
C VAL A 40 -6.30 6.17 26.76
N LEU A 41 -7.25 6.83 27.45
CA LEU A 41 -8.05 7.94 26.92
C LEU A 41 -7.11 9.03 26.40
N ALA A 42 -7.59 9.94 25.54
CA ALA A 42 -6.85 11.09 25.04
C ALA A 42 -6.54 12.15 26.14
N GLU A 43 -5.80 11.74 27.17
CA GLU A 43 -5.11 12.60 28.13
C GLU A 43 -3.60 12.43 27.94
N ASP A 44 -2.84 13.49 28.24
CA ASP A 44 -1.38 13.40 28.26
C ASP A 44 -0.94 12.24 29.18
N PRO A 45 0.08 11.46 28.76
CA PRO A 45 0.51 10.30 29.53
C PRO A 45 0.89 10.73 30.94
N SER A 46 0.40 9.98 31.94
CA SER A 46 0.75 10.23 33.33
C SER A 46 2.27 10.28 33.53
N PRO A 47 2.79 11.17 34.40
CA PRO A 47 4.22 11.22 34.70
C PRO A 47 4.76 9.84 35.14
N PRO A 48 6.02 9.52 34.81
CA PRO A 48 6.60 8.22 35.11
C PRO A 48 6.60 7.96 36.62
N ARG A 49 6.14 6.76 36.99
CA ARG A 49 6.03 6.32 38.40
C ARG A 49 7.20 5.42 38.76
N ILE A 50 7.81 5.65 39.92
CA ILE A 50 8.80 4.73 40.48
C ILE A 50 8.08 3.45 40.89
N ALA A 51 8.37 2.36 40.20
CA ALA A 51 7.77 1.05 40.43
C ALA A 51 8.45 0.31 41.58
N SER A 52 9.76 0.48 41.75
CA SER A 52 10.50 -0.10 42.88
C SER A 52 11.80 0.64 43.14
N ILE A 53 12.23 0.61 44.40
CA ILE A 53 13.56 1.02 44.84
C ILE A 53 14.10 -0.05 45.80
N GLY A 54 15.33 -0.48 45.59
CA GLY A 54 15.93 -1.54 46.40
C GLY A 54 17.43 -1.63 46.24
N ILE A 55 18.00 -2.67 46.85
CA ILE A 55 19.43 -2.97 46.81
C ILE A 55 19.62 -4.31 46.12
N LYS A 56 20.51 -4.37 45.13
CA LYS A 56 20.90 -5.61 44.43
C LYS A 56 22.40 -5.57 44.17
N ASN A 57 23.12 -6.63 44.55
CA ASN A 57 24.58 -6.76 44.32
C ASN A 57 25.39 -5.54 44.80
N ALA A 58 25.10 -5.06 46.01
CA ALA A 58 25.72 -3.85 46.58
C ALA A 58 25.53 -2.56 45.74
N GLN A 59 24.49 -2.50 44.91
CA GLN A 59 24.05 -1.31 44.19
C GLN A 59 22.62 -0.98 44.57
N GLN A 60 22.31 0.32 44.65
CA GLN A 60 20.94 0.80 44.67
C GLN A 60 20.35 0.66 43.27
N VAL A 61 19.14 0.12 43.18
CA VAL A 61 18.41 -0.08 41.92
C VAL A 61 17.04 0.58 42.04
N LEU A 62 16.73 1.46 41.09
CA LEU A 62 15.44 2.12 40.96
C LEU A 62 14.86 1.76 39.59
N ARG A 63 13.60 1.31 39.57
CA ARG A 63 12.85 1.01 38.34
C ARG A 63 11.63 1.91 38.25
N PHE A 64 11.31 2.38 37.06
CA PHE A 64 10.18 3.26 36.81
C PHE A 64 9.42 2.88 35.54
N SER A 65 8.21 3.39 35.39
CA SER A 65 7.39 3.16 34.21
C SER A 65 7.91 3.94 32.99
N PRO A 66 7.77 3.40 31.76
CA PRO A 66 8.12 4.13 30.55
C PRO A 66 7.27 5.39 30.39
N TYR A 67 7.75 6.33 29.56
CA TYR A 67 7.02 7.51 29.13
C TYR A 67 7.12 7.64 27.60
N PRO A 68 6.01 7.86 26.87
CA PRO A 68 6.03 7.99 25.41
C PRO A 68 6.91 9.14 24.92
N ALA A 69 7.64 8.94 23.83
CA ALA A 69 8.47 9.98 23.20
C ALA A 69 9.48 10.67 24.15
N ALA A 70 10.05 9.93 25.11
CA ALA A 70 10.95 10.48 26.11
C ALA A 70 12.34 10.76 25.51
N GLN A 71 12.75 12.02 25.54
CA GLN A 71 14.08 12.45 25.11
C GLN A 71 15.14 12.22 26.18
N GLU A 72 14.81 12.47 27.45
CA GLU A 72 15.72 12.30 28.58
C GLU A 72 14.95 11.88 29.83
N PHE A 73 15.53 11.01 30.66
CA PHE A 73 15.09 10.79 32.03
C PHE A 73 16.18 11.23 33.00
N LYS A 74 15.78 11.90 34.08
CA LYS A 74 16.66 12.30 35.18
C LYS A 74 16.17 11.69 36.47
N ILE A 75 17.09 11.08 37.21
CA ILE A 75 16.83 10.64 38.58
C ILE A 75 17.26 11.77 39.50
N LEU A 76 16.30 12.32 40.21
CA LEU A 76 16.49 13.37 41.17
C LEU A 76 16.47 12.77 42.59
N ARG A 77 17.33 13.26 43.47
CA ARG A 77 17.42 12.85 44.87
C ARG A 77 17.39 14.04 45.82
N ALA A 78 16.78 13.84 46.98
CA ALA A 78 16.87 14.69 48.16
C ALA A 78 17.16 13.84 49.39
N ASP A 79 17.98 14.35 50.32
CA ASP A 79 18.35 13.62 51.54
C ASP A 79 17.22 13.61 52.60
N ALA A 80 16.27 14.54 52.52
CA ALA A 80 15.13 14.62 53.43
C ALA A 80 13.88 15.22 52.74
N LEU A 81 12.71 14.94 53.31
CA LEU A 81 11.44 15.50 52.83
C LEU A 81 11.47 17.03 53.03
N GLY A 82 11.25 17.79 51.96
CA GLY A 82 11.28 19.27 51.99
C GLY A 82 12.60 19.91 51.60
N LEU A 83 13.68 19.14 51.38
CA LEU A 83 14.90 19.64 50.74
C LEU A 83 14.74 19.68 49.21
N PRO A 84 15.45 20.59 48.51
CA PRO A 84 15.42 20.64 47.07
C PRO A 84 15.99 19.37 46.44
N PHE A 85 15.35 18.91 45.38
CA PHE A 85 15.80 17.78 44.59
C PHE A 85 16.94 18.20 43.65
N SER A 86 17.97 17.38 43.54
CA SER A 86 19.07 17.56 42.59
C SER A 86 19.32 16.29 41.78
N VAL A 87 19.89 16.41 40.57
CA VAL A 87 20.20 15.26 39.71
C VAL A 87 21.21 14.35 40.40
N ASP A 88 20.87 13.07 40.57
CA ASP A 88 21.76 12.06 41.11
C ASP A 88 22.69 11.52 40.02
N ALA A 89 23.79 12.23 39.79
CA ALA A 89 24.81 11.88 38.80
C ALA A 89 25.67 10.65 39.16
N THR A 90 25.47 10.03 40.34
CA THR A 90 26.29 8.87 40.75
C THR A 90 25.85 7.54 40.16
N GLY A 91 24.63 7.49 39.63
CA GLY A 91 24.11 6.27 39.02
C GLY A 91 24.07 6.32 37.49
N VAL A 92 24.01 5.13 36.90
CA VAL A 92 23.89 4.90 35.47
C VAL A 92 22.45 4.51 35.18
N LEU A 93 21.84 5.21 34.22
CA LEU A 93 20.52 4.88 33.70
C LEU A 93 20.66 3.96 32.48
N THR A 94 19.89 2.89 32.41
CA THR A 94 19.80 2.00 31.24
C THR A 94 18.36 1.58 31.04
N GLY A 95 17.72 2.10 29.97
CA GLY A 95 16.28 1.97 29.78
C GLY A 95 15.53 2.61 30.95
N TYR A 96 14.65 1.83 31.59
CA TYR A 96 13.82 2.27 32.71
C TYR A 96 14.35 1.81 34.08
N GLU A 97 15.65 1.49 34.14
CA GLU A 97 16.35 1.10 35.35
C GLU A 97 17.55 2.00 35.59
N TRP A 98 17.62 2.58 36.80
CA TRP A 98 18.77 3.33 37.27
C TRP A 98 19.51 2.53 38.35
N LYS A 99 20.83 2.45 38.23
CA LYS A 99 21.70 1.76 39.18
C LYS A 99 22.78 2.70 39.70
N SER A 100 22.96 2.75 41.02
CA SER A 100 24.03 3.55 41.64
C SER A 100 24.78 2.75 42.69
N PRO A 101 26.08 3.00 42.93
CA PRO A 101 26.78 2.44 44.08
C PRO A 101 26.03 2.72 45.39
N LEU A 102 26.06 1.78 46.33
CA LEU A 102 25.52 2.04 47.66
C LEU A 102 26.30 3.15 48.35
N ARG A 103 25.58 4.14 48.85
CA ARG A 103 26.11 5.19 49.72
C ARG A 103 25.91 4.79 51.19
N ALA A 104 26.76 5.30 52.08
CA ALA A 104 26.58 5.09 53.51
C ALA A 104 25.24 5.69 53.97
N GLY A 105 24.36 4.87 54.56
CA GLY A 105 23.04 5.29 55.06
C GLY A 105 21.84 5.09 54.12
N THR A 106 21.98 4.41 52.97
CA THR A 106 20.87 4.16 52.02
C THR A 106 19.98 2.98 52.46
N PRO A 107 18.63 3.04 52.29
CA PRO A 107 17.89 3.96 51.44
C PRO A 107 17.18 5.08 52.20
N GLN A 108 17.93 5.90 52.96
CA GLN A 108 17.35 7.09 53.61
C GLN A 108 17.33 8.32 52.66
N GLY A 109 16.79 8.19 51.45
CA GLY A 109 16.67 9.31 50.51
C GLY A 109 15.33 9.31 49.78
N PHE A 110 14.87 10.48 49.39
CA PHE A 110 13.68 10.66 48.55
C PHE A 110 14.10 10.77 47.09
N TYR A 111 13.37 10.10 46.20
CA TYR A 111 13.69 10.02 44.77
C TYR A 111 12.51 10.49 43.95
N ARG A 112 12.81 11.17 42.85
CA ARG A 112 11.85 11.57 41.81
C ARG A 112 12.43 11.25 40.45
N VAL A 113 11.57 10.77 39.55
CA VAL A 113 11.91 10.66 38.12
C VAL A 113 11.36 11.89 37.42
N GLU A 114 12.21 12.57 36.69
CA GLU A 114 11.84 13.64 35.78
C GLU A 114 12.04 13.16 34.34
N VAL A 115 11.12 13.52 33.46
CA VAL A 115 11.16 13.21 32.03
C VAL A 115 11.14 14.50 31.24
N THR A 116 12.00 14.57 30.24
CA THR A 116 11.95 15.58 29.18
C THR A 116 11.43 14.87 27.92
N PRO A 117 10.21 15.16 27.44
CA PRO A 117 9.74 14.65 26.16
C PRO A 117 10.52 15.29 24.99
N ILE A 118 10.43 14.70 23.79
CA ILE A 118 10.80 15.43 22.57
C ILE A 118 9.92 16.68 22.41
N SER A 119 10.38 17.69 21.68
CA SER A 119 9.56 18.89 21.47
C SER A 119 8.26 18.56 20.76
N ASP A 120 7.17 19.26 21.12
CA ASP A 120 5.85 19.11 20.49
C ASP A 120 5.92 19.22 18.96
N GLU A 121 6.76 20.12 18.44
CA GLU A 121 6.96 20.27 17.00
C GLU A 121 7.63 19.04 16.37
N SER A 122 8.61 18.43 17.04
CA SER A 122 9.27 17.21 16.53
C SER A 122 8.33 16.00 16.59
N LEU A 123 7.55 15.90 17.67
CA LEU A 123 6.52 14.87 17.82
C LEU A 123 5.46 15.01 16.74
N ALA A 124 4.92 16.22 16.56
CA ALA A 124 3.92 16.52 15.54
C ALA A 124 4.46 16.24 14.13
N ALA A 125 5.72 16.57 13.82
CA ALA A 125 6.34 16.25 12.54
C ALA A 125 6.39 14.73 12.29
N ALA A 126 6.79 13.96 13.29
CA ALA A 126 6.83 12.50 13.19
C ALA A 126 5.43 11.88 13.06
N THR A 127 4.47 12.34 13.86
CA THR A 127 3.08 11.89 13.79
C THR A 127 2.46 12.21 12.44
N VAL A 128 2.65 13.42 11.91
CA VAL A 128 2.16 13.80 10.57
C VAL A 128 2.72 12.85 9.51
N LEU A 129 4.04 12.63 9.46
CA LEU A 129 4.63 11.74 8.46
C LEU A 129 4.26 10.26 8.64
N ASN A 130 3.91 9.82 9.85
CA ASN A 130 3.43 8.46 10.10
C ASN A 130 1.94 8.28 9.80
N ARG A 131 1.13 9.35 9.82
CA ARG A 131 -0.34 9.29 9.69
C ARG A 131 -0.86 9.78 8.36
N THR A 132 -0.23 10.80 7.78
CA THR A 132 -0.62 11.38 6.48
C THR A 132 0.22 10.84 5.32
N ALA A 133 1.11 9.89 5.59
CA ALA A 133 1.93 9.20 4.60
C ALA A 133 2.15 7.76 5.05
N TYR A 134 2.65 6.91 4.14
CA TYR A 134 3.04 5.53 4.46
C TYR A 134 4.38 5.45 5.21
N GLY A 135 4.62 6.39 6.12
CA GLY A 135 5.87 6.61 6.80
C GLY A 135 6.83 7.56 6.06
N PRO A 136 7.78 8.16 6.80
CA PRO A 136 8.71 9.13 6.27
C PRO A 136 9.80 8.52 5.37
N THR A 137 10.16 9.25 4.32
CA THR A 137 11.49 9.15 3.71
C THR A 137 12.50 10.05 4.45
N PRO A 138 13.81 9.77 4.35
CA PRO A 138 14.85 10.67 4.87
C PRO A 138 14.73 12.11 4.35
N ASP A 139 14.35 12.27 3.07
CA ASP A 139 14.21 13.57 2.43
C ASP A 139 12.96 14.33 2.94
N GLU A 140 11.86 13.64 3.24
CA GLU A 140 10.66 14.26 3.84
C GLU A 140 10.88 14.68 5.29
N LEU A 141 11.64 13.91 6.08
CA LEU A 141 12.02 14.30 7.45
C LEU A 141 12.83 15.59 7.45
N GLU A 142 13.73 15.76 6.49
CA GLU A 142 14.50 16.98 6.30
C GLU A 142 13.61 18.15 5.84
N ARG A 143 12.70 17.88 4.89
CA ARG A 143 11.75 18.87 4.37
C ARG A 143 10.83 19.41 5.45
N ILE A 144 10.15 18.55 6.23
CA ILE A 144 9.18 18.99 7.23
C ILE A 144 9.85 19.84 8.32
N ARG A 145 11.09 19.52 8.69
CA ARG A 145 11.89 20.33 9.63
C ARG A 145 12.26 21.70 9.07
N THR A 146 12.33 21.82 7.75
CA THR A 146 12.69 23.07 7.07
C THR A 146 11.47 23.98 6.87
N ILE A 147 10.34 23.43 6.43
CA ILE A 147 9.14 24.22 6.12
C ILE A 147 8.17 24.35 7.30
N GLY A 148 8.32 23.51 8.32
CA GLY A 148 7.43 23.41 9.47
C GLY A 148 6.24 22.48 9.24
N VAL A 149 5.70 21.95 10.34
CA VAL A 149 4.61 20.96 10.32
C VAL A 149 3.34 21.50 9.65
N GLN A 150 2.96 22.73 9.95
CA GLN A 150 1.74 23.33 9.39
C GLN A 150 1.83 23.49 7.87
N ALA A 151 2.95 24.00 7.36
CA ALA A 151 3.14 24.19 5.94
C ALA A 151 3.11 22.85 5.18
N TYR A 152 3.67 21.79 5.77
CA TYR A 152 3.57 20.45 5.19
C TYR A 152 2.12 19.94 5.15
N ILE A 153 1.34 20.13 6.22
CA ILE A 153 -0.08 19.76 6.25
C ILE A 153 -0.86 20.52 5.18
N ASP A 154 -0.67 21.84 5.08
CA ASP A 154 -1.35 22.68 4.11
C ASP A 154 -0.99 22.31 2.65
N GLU A 155 0.29 21.95 2.41
CA GLU A 155 0.77 21.38 1.14
C GLU A 155 0.04 20.06 0.81
N GLN A 156 -0.02 19.12 1.75
CA GLN A 156 -0.67 17.81 1.56
C GLN A 156 -2.19 17.89 1.40
N LEU A 157 -2.85 18.85 2.06
CA LEU A 157 -4.29 19.12 1.88
C LEU A 157 -4.62 19.79 0.53
N SER A 158 -3.59 20.22 -0.21
CA SER A 158 -3.71 20.86 -1.53
C SER A 158 -2.92 20.09 -2.60
N PRO A 159 -3.19 18.79 -2.81
CA PRO A 159 -2.36 17.92 -3.66
C PRO A 159 -2.28 18.38 -5.12
N GLU A 160 -3.26 19.15 -5.61
CA GLU A 160 -3.26 19.79 -6.93
C GLU A 160 -2.12 20.78 -7.15
N HIS A 161 -1.54 21.32 -6.07
CA HIS A 161 -0.39 22.22 -6.14
C HIS A 161 0.95 21.50 -6.01
N ILE A 162 0.94 20.23 -5.61
CA ILE A 162 2.14 19.40 -5.54
C ILE A 162 2.48 18.92 -6.96
N GLN A 163 3.62 19.36 -7.48
CA GLN A 163 4.15 18.87 -8.75
C GLN A 163 4.69 17.44 -8.60
N GLU A 164 4.25 16.59 -9.51
CA GLU A 164 4.58 15.17 -9.51
C GLU A 164 4.86 14.69 -10.94
N ASP A 165 5.96 13.97 -11.11
CA ASP A 165 6.32 13.27 -12.34
C ASP A 165 6.74 11.85 -11.95
N LEU A 166 5.77 10.94 -11.86
CA LEU A 166 6.04 9.54 -11.59
C LEU A 166 6.21 8.80 -12.91
N ASP A 167 7.31 8.06 -13.06
CA ASP A 167 7.53 7.24 -14.25
C ASP A 167 6.44 6.18 -14.44
N ILE A 168 5.80 5.75 -13.34
CA ILE A 168 4.64 4.85 -13.35
C ILE A 168 3.38 5.46 -13.94
N ASN A 169 3.33 6.77 -14.20
CA ASN A 169 2.18 7.47 -14.80
C ASN A 169 2.41 7.83 -16.27
N LYS A 170 3.61 7.59 -16.79
CA LYS A 170 3.92 7.78 -18.20
C LYS A 170 3.39 6.58 -18.98
N VAL A 171 2.26 6.76 -19.66
CA VAL A 171 1.76 5.77 -20.63
C VAL A 171 2.79 5.68 -21.75
N VAL A 172 3.59 4.61 -21.73
CA VAL A 172 4.51 4.30 -22.82
C VAL A 172 3.72 3.51 -23.86
N ILE A 173 3.50 4.13 -25.01
CA ILE A 173 3.12 3.43 -26.23
C ILE A 173 4.44 3.23 -26.99
N PRO A 174 4.98 2.00 -27.09
CA PRO A 174 6.09 1.76 -28.00
C PRO A 174 5.56 1.85 -29.43
N SER A 175 5.46 3.07 -29.98
CA SER A 175 5.21 3.30 -31.41
C SER A 175 6.46 3.07 -32.24
N ASP A 176 7.63 3.07 -31.58
CA ASP A 176 8.94 2.88 -32.19
C ASP A 176 9.59 1.57 -31.76
N TRP A 177 10.46 1.06 -32.63
CA TRP A 177 11.28 -0.12 -32.39
C TRP A 177 12.12 0.04 -31.12
N GLN A 178 12.16 -1.02 -30.31
CA GLN A 178 12.86 -1.06 -29.03
C GLN A 178 14.01 -2.07 -29.09
N TYR A 179 15.16 -1.72 -28.49
CA TYR A 179 16.35 -2.56 -28.48
C TYR A 179 16.47 -3.38 -27.19
N VAL A 180 16.74 -4.67 -27.31
CA VAL A 180 16.96 -5.60 -26.19
C VAL A 180 18.35 -6.19 -26.30
N THR A 181 19.06 -6.33 -25.16
CA THR A 181 20.35 -7.01 -25.10
C THR A 181 20.53 -7.81 -23.80
N ALA A 182 21.21 -8.96 -23.88
CA ALA A 182 21.53 -9.82 -22.74
C ALA A 182 22.85 -10.57 -22.96
N SER A 183 23.73 -10.59 -21.95
CA SER A 183 25.03 -11.27 -22.01
C SER A 183 25.18 -12.34 -20.94
N SER A 184 25.50 -13.58 -21.32
CA SER A 184 25.78 -14.69 -20.39
C SER A 184 26.66 -15.75 -21.07
N THR A 185 27.03 -16.82 -20.35
CA THR A 185 27.62 -18.03 -20.98
C THR A 185 26.58 -18.73 -21.86
N ALA A 186 26.98 -19.75 -22.63
CA ALA A 186 26.07 -20.68 -23.31
C ALA A 186 26.22 -22.11 -22.76
N SER A 187 25.14 -22.90 -22.77
CA SER A 187 25.07 -24.34 -22.47
C SER A 187 24.29 -25.10 -23.53
N SER A 188 23.86 -24.40 -24.58
CA SER A 188 23.10 -24.92 -25.69
C SER A 188 23.37 -24.05 -26.91
N SER A 189 23.21 -24.65 -28.09
CA SER A 189 23.29 -23.97 -29.39
C SER A 189 21.91 -23.86 -30.04
N GLN A 190 20.82 -23.94 -29.27
CA GLN A 190 19.47 -23.73 -29.79
C GLN A 190 18.91 -22.38 -29.34
N LEU A 191 18.58 -21.52 -30.28
CA LEU A 191 17.88 -20.25 -30.06
C LEU A 191 16.37 -20.45 -30.20
N TYR A 192 15.58 -19.92 -29.27
CA TYR A 192 14.11 -19.88 -29.31
C TYR A 192 13.62 -18.44 -29.40
N ILE A 193 12.63 -18.21 -30.27
CA ILE A 193 11.89 -16.95 -30.42
C ILE A 193 10.40 -17.27 -30.21
N TYR A 194 9.75 -16.60 -29.26
CA TYR A 194 8.33 -16.82 -28.97
C TYR A 194 7.68 -15.65 -28.23
N LEU A 195 6.34 -15.62 -28.26
CA LEU A 195 5.53 -14.83 -27.32
C LEU A 195 5.09 -15.72 -26.15
N ASN A 196 5.05 -15.16 -24.94
CA ASN A 196 4.55 -15.85 -23.74
C ASN A 196 3.01 -15.88 -23.61
N SER A 197 2.29 -15.24 -24.54
CA SER A 197 0.82 -15.27 -24.66
C SER A 197 0.40 -15.19 -26.13
N LEU A 198 -0.89 -15.32 -26.40
CA LEU A 198 -1.44 -15.16 -27.75
C LEU A 198 -1.28 -13.71 -28.22
N GLY A 199 -0.81 -13.51 -29.44
CA GLY A 199 -0.67 -12.18 -30.02
C GLY A 199 0.29 -12.15 -31.20
N GLU A 200 0.71 -10.94 -31.54
CA GLU A 200 1.68 -10.69 -32.60
C GLU A 200 2.60 -9.52 -32.24
N GLY A 201 3.75 -9.49 -32.91
CA GLY A 201 4.73 -8.42 -32.83
C GLY A 201 5.73 -8.55 -33.97
N TYR A 202 6.54 -7.51 -34.18
CA TYR A 202 7.63 -7.54 -35.15
C TYR A 202 8.97 -7.65 -34.43
N ILE A 203 9.89 -8.41 -35.01
CA ILE A 203 11.26 -8.59 -34.50
C ILE A 203 12.22 -8.39 -35.68
N ASP A 204 13.30 -7.68 -35.42
CA ASP A 204 14.29 -7.36 -36.45
C ASP A 204 15.72 -7.37 -35.88
N ASP A 205 16.72 -7.51 -36.74
CA ASP A 205 18.14 -7.39 -36.42
C ASP A 205 18.59 -8.23 -35.19
N ILE A 206 18.18 -9.51 -35.13
CA ILE A 206 18.62 -10.42 -34.08
C ILE A 206 20.08 -10.78 -34.31
N GLN A 207 20.89 -10.53 -33.29
CA GLN A 207 22.32 -10.82 -33.27
C GLN A 207 22.68 -11.66 -32.05
N LEU A 208 23.46 -12.70 -32.27
CA LEU A 208 24.18 -13.40 -31.21
C LEU A 208 25.68 -13.33 -31.53
N VAL A 209 26.45 -12.65 -30.68
CA VAL A 209 27.88 -12.45 -30.89
C VAL A 209 28.69 -13.04 -29.73
N ALA A 210 29.93 -13.46 -30.00
CA ALA A 210 30.86 -13.88 -28.96
C ALA A 210 31.42 -12.66 -28.22
N GLY A 211 31.39 -12.67 -26.88
CA GLY A 211 31.85 -11.59 -26.03
C GLY A 211 30.73 -10.93 -25.21
N ASN A 212 31.03 -9.77 -24.62
CA ASN A 212 30.16 -9.04 -23.69
C ASN A 212 29.52 -7.78 -24.29
N VAL A 213 29.79 -7.48 -25.56
CA VAL A 213 29.34 -6.26 -26.21
C VAL A 213 28.46 -6.64 -27.39
N ALA A 214 27.22 -6.17 -27.39
CA ALA A 214 26.28 -6.42 -28.47
C ALA A 214 26.80 -5.83 -29.79
N GLY A 215 26.50 -6.49 -30.92
CA GLY A 215 26.93 -6.05 -32.25
C GLY A 215 28.44 -6.07 -32.52
N THR A 216 29.26 -6.51 -31.56
CA THR A 216 30.72 -6.60 -31.75
C THR A 216 31.11 -8.02 -32.15
N GLY A 217 31.49 -8.19 -33.42
CA GLY A 217 31.85 -9.48 -34.00
C GLY A 217 30.79 -10.03 -34.98
N PRO A 218 31.07 -11.17 -35.65
CA PRO A 218 30.12 -11.75 -36.60
C PRO A 218 28.87 -12.25 -35.88
N ASN A 219 27.70 -12.01 -36.49
CA ASN A 219 26.46 -12.61 -36.02
C ASN A 219 26.52 -14.13 -36.24
N LEU A 220 26.36 -14.89 -35.17
CA LEU A 220 26.39 -16.36 -35.19
C LEU A 220 25.06 -16.96 -35.67
N LEU A 221 24.02 -16.15 -35.81
CA LEU A 221 22.72 -16.53 -36.38
C LEU A 221 22.73 -16.45 -37.90
N ARG A 222 21.97 -17.32 -38.54
CA ARG A 222 21.69 -17.24 -39.98
C ARG A 222 20.38 -16.51 -40.20
N ASN A 223 20.39 -15.53 -41.10
CA ASN A 223 19.19 -14.72 -41.41
C ASN A 223 18.56 -14.12 -40.14
N GLY A 224 19.40 -13.59 -39.24
CA GLY A 224 18.94 -12.93 -38.00
C GLY A 224 18.43 -11.50 -38.25
N ASP A 225 18.82 -10.90 -39.37
CA ASP A 225 18.32 -9.65 -39.95
C ASP A 225 17.02 -9.84 -40.75
N PHE A 226 16.58 -11.09 -40.98
CA PHE A 226 15.30 -11.41 -41.63
C PHE A 226 15.12 -10.85 -43.06
N GLU A 227 16.22 -10.66 -43.78
CA GLU A 227 16.25 -10.21 -45.17
C GLU A 227 16.03 -11.35 -46.19
N MET A 228 15.88 -12.58 -45.71
CA MET A 228 15.56 -13.78 -46.50
C MET A 228 14.35 -14.53 -45.92
N PRO A 229 13.63 -15.35 -46.71
CA PRO A 229 12.53 -16.17 -46.21
C PRO A 229 12.94 -17.11 -45.07
N LEU A 230 12.02 -17.38 -44.12
CA LEU A 230 12.21 -18.43 -43.11
C LEU A 230 12.20 -19.81 -43.79
N THR A 231 13.37 -20.38 -44.05
CA THR A 231 13.48 -21.73 -44.61
C THR A 231 13.58 -22.77 -43.50
N THR A 232 13.05 -23.98 -43.73
CA THR A 232 13.17 -25.11 -42.80
C THR A 232 14.61 -25.57 -42.57
N LYS A 233 15.54 -25.16 -43.44
CA LYS A 233 16.98 -25.41 -43.31
C LYS A 233 17.60 -24.59 -42.18
N ASP A 234 17.16 -23.34 -42.01
CA ASP A 234 17.75 -22.39 -41.06
C ASP A 234 16.85 -22.14 -39.84
N TRP A 235 15.52 -22.34 -39.96
CA TRP A 235 14.54 -22.07 -38.91
C TRP A 235 13.47 -23.17 -38.84
N LYS A 236 13.20 -23.69 -37.64
CA LYS A 236 12.07 -24.58 -37.34
C LYS A 236 10.94 -23.73 -36.73
N VAL A 237 9.78 -23.67 -37.40
CA VAL A 237 8.60 -22.93 -36.91
C VAL A 237 7.60 -23.93 -36.31
N ALA A 238 7.31 -23.80 -35.02
CA ALA A 238 6.31 -24.62 -34.34
C ALA A 238 4.87 -24.33 -34.83
N SER A 239 3.94 -25.28 -34.60
CA SER A 239 2.55 -25.18 -35.07
C SER A 239 1.80 -23.97 -34.50
N ASN A 240 2.05 -23.61 -33.23
CA ASN A 240 1.50 -22.41 -32.59
C ASN A 240 2.08 -21.09 -33.14
N HIS A 241 3.12 -21.15 -33.97
CA HIS A 241 3.76 -20.02 -34.64
C HIS A 241 3.61 -20.06 -36.17
N ALA A 242 2.78 -20.98 -36.71
CA ALA A 242 2.66 -21.22 -38.15
C ALA A 242 2.18 -20.02 -38.97
N ARG A 243 1.63 -18.99 -38.32
CA ARG A 243 1.23 -17.72 -38.95
C ARG A 243 2.34 -16.67 -39.01
N SER A 244 3.51 -16.96 -38.45
CA SER A 244 4.66 -16.05 -38.46
C SER A 244 5.28 -16.03 -39.86
N VAL A 245 5.55 -14.83 -40.37
CA VAL A 245 6.04 -14.62 -41.73
C VAL A 245 7.05 -13.47 -41.77
N ILE A 246 7.89 -13.44 -42.81
CA ILE A 246 8.69 -12.27 -43.12
C ILE A 246 7.77 -11.17 -43.66
N SER A 247 7.84 -9.97 -43.09
CA SER A 247 7.04 -8.81 -43.48
C SER A 247 7.92 -7.71 -44.04
N THR A 248 7.51 -7.13 -45.17
CA THR A 248 8.15 -5.97 -45.79
C THR A 248 7.52 -4.64 -45.38
N ASP A 249 6.35 -4.70 -44.74
CA ASP A 249 5.54 -3.51 -44.44
C ASP A 249 6.07 -2.80 -43.20
N VAL A 250 6.37 -3.58 -42.16
CA VAL A 250 6.91 -3.09 -40.88
C VAL A 250 8.29 -3.69 -40.69
N LYS A 251 9.29 -2.82 -40.56
CA LYS A 251 10.72 -3.18 -40.48
C LYS A 251 11.50 -2.08 -39.76
N ARG A 252 12.59 -2.44 -39.10
CA ARG A 252 13.47 -1.51 -38.38
C ARG A 252 14.60 -1.04 -39.28
N SER A 253 15.24 -1.98 -39.96
CA SER A 253 16.25 -1.70 -40.97
C SER A 253 16.08 -2.65 -42.16
N GLY A 254 16.92 -2.55 -43.19
CA GLY A 254 16.81 -3.44 -44.35
C GLY A 254 15.50 -3.35 -45.12
N ARG A 255 15.07 -4.48 -45.71
CA ARG A 255 13.89 -4.64 -46.56
C ARG A 255 12.74 -5.35 -45.84
N SER A 256 13.00 -6.07 -44.75
CA SER A 256 11.98 -6.84 -44.06
C SER A 256 12.29 -7.10 -42.58
N SER A 257 11.29 -7.56 -41.84
CA SER A 257 11.44 -8.07 -40.47
C SER A 257 10.61 -9.34 -40.26
N LEU A 258 10.78 -10.01 -39.11
CA LEU A 258 9.92 -11.12 -38.72
C LEU A 258 8.62 -10.60 -38.10
N ARG A 259 7.48 -10.82 -38.77
CA ARG A 259 6.16 -10.75 -38.12
C ARG A 259 5.93 -12.03 -37.35
N LEU A 260 6.14 -11.98 -36.04
CA LEU A 260 5.90 -13.08 -35.12
C LEU A 260 4.42 -13.13 -34.77
N VAL A 261 3.76 -14.27 -35.00
CA VAL A 261 2.35 -14.49 -34.68
C VAL A 261 2.20 -15.78 -33.89
N THR A 262 1.61 -15.69 -32.70
CA THR A 262 1.51 -16.79 -31.73
C THR A 262 0.04 -17.07 -31.40
N THR A 263 -0.41 -18.32 -31.57
CA THR A 263 -1.78 -18.77 -31.24
C THR A 263 -1.91 -19.50 -29.90
N ALA A 264 -0.79 -19.75 -29.22
CA ALA A 264 -0.72 -20.27 -27.84
C ALA A 264 0.68 -19.99 -27.26
N PRO A 265 0.82 -19.73 -25.94
CA PRO A 265 2.11 -19.41 -25.30
C PRO A 265 3.27 -20.33 -25.73
N GLY A 266 4.43 -19.74 -26.02
CA GLY A 266 5.65 -20.48 -26.31
C GLY A 266 6.61 -20.59 -25.13
N SER A 267 7.41 -21.65 -25.10
CA SER A 267 8.51 -21.81 -24.13
C SER A 267 9.57 -22.86 -24.50
N THR A 268 9.22 -23.80 -25.39
CA THR A 268 10.00 -24.99 -25.76
C THR A 268 10.20 -25.07 -27.28
N ASP A 269 10.99 -26.04 -27.74
CA ASP A 269 11.26 -26.27 -29.16
C ASP A 269 10.03 -26.73 -29.97
N THR A 270 8.97 -27.19 -29.30
CA THR A 270 7.67 -27.55 -29.89
C THR A 270 6.67 -26.40 -29.88
N SER A 271 7.05 -25.26 -29.26
CA SER A 271 6.17 -24.12 -29.07
C SER A 271 6.84 -22.78 -29.38
N ALA A 272 7.92 -22.76 -30.17
CA ALA A 272 8.68 -21.57 -30.55
C ALA A 272 9.19 -21.64 -32.00
N ILE A 273 9.69 -20.51 -32.53
CA ILE A 273 10.56 -20.50 -33.71
C ILE A 273 12.00 -20.77 -33.23
N VAL A 274 12.65 -21.76 -33.83
CA VAL A 274 13.93 -22.30 -33.35
C VAL A 274 15.00 -22.25 -34.42
N GLN A 275 16.21 -21.82 -34.06
CA GLN A 275 17.41 -22.00 -34.89
C GLN A 275 18.49 -22.75 -34.13
N THR A 276 19.09 -23.75 -34.78
CA THR A 276 20.28 -24.44 -34.28
C THR A 276 21.54 -23.75 -34.82
N ILE A 277 22.33 -23.19 -33.91
CA ILE A 277 23.54 -22.42 -34.21
C ILE A 277 24.67 -23.38 -34.58
N THR A 278 25.36 -23.09 -35.69
CA THR A 278 26.46 -23.92 -36.21
C THR A 278 27.65 -23.03 -36.61
N PRO A 279 28.88 -23.31 -36.13
CA PRO A 279 29.25 -24.41 -35.23
C PRO A 279 28.66 -24.25 -33.83
N ALA A 280 28.66 -25.35 -33.05
CA ALA A 280 28.13 -25.33 -31.69
C ALA A 280 28.88 -24.31 -30.82
N LEU A 281 28.13 -23.60 -29.98
CA LEU A 281 28.66 -22.63 -29.04
C LEU A 281 29.55 -23.31 -27.99
N ALA A 282 30.64 -22.65 -27.62
CA ALA A 282 31.52 -23.09 -26.56
C ALA A 282 30.85 -22.89 -25.19
N PRO A 283 31.03 -23.81 -24.23
CA PRO A 283 30.52 -23.65 -22.87
C PRO A 283 31.35 -22.61 -22.07
N SER A 284 31.04 -22.46 -20.78
CA SER A 284 31.81 -21.65 -19.83
C SER A 284 33.33 -21.91 -19.95
N PRO A 285 34.20 -20.88 -19.95
CA PRO A 285 33.93 -19.49 -19.55
C PRO A 285 33.54 -18.54 -20.71
N GLN A 286 33.36 -19.04 -21.94
CA GLN A 286 33.05 -18.19 -23.08
C GLN A 286 31.68 -17.52 -22.90
N ARG A 287 31.63 -16.21 -23.09
CA ARG A 287 30.40 -15.41 -23.01
C ARG A 287 29.89 -15.06 -24.40
N TYR A 288 28.58 -14.91 -24.49
CA TYR A 288 27.84 -14.51 -25.68
C TYR A 288 26.88 -13.39 -25.32
N THR A 289 26.69 -12.48 -26.26
CA THR A 289 25.74 -11.38 -26.15
C THR A 289 24.67 -11.52 -27.22
N LEU A 290 23.43 -11.66 -26.78
CA LEU A 290 22.24 -11.64 -27.62
C LEU A 290 21.71 -10.20 -27.68
N SER A 291 21.27 -9.76 -28.85
CA SER A 291 20.52 -8.52 -29.01
C SER A 291 19.53 -8.57 -30.15
N PHE A 292 18.47 -7.78 -30.09
CA PHE A 292 17.47 -7.67 -31.17
C PHE A 292 16.63 -6.39 -31.02
N TRP A 293 15.93 -6.02 -32.08
CA TRP A 293 14.91 -4.99 -32.06
C TRP A 293 13.51 -5.62 -32.08
N TYR A 294 12.55 -5.01 -31.38
CA TYR A 294 11.15 -5.45 -31.41
C TYR A 294 10.17 -4.28 -31.50
N LEU A 295 8.98 -4.53 -32.04
CA LEU A 295 7.88 -3.58 -32.11
C LEU A 295 6.54 -4.28 -31.78
N HIS A 296 5.72 -3.68 -30.92
CA HIS A 296 4.39 -4.20 -30.59
C HIS A 296 3.33 -3.71 -31.59
N THR A 297 2.30 -4.52 -31.84
CA THR A 297 1.25 -4.18 -32.81
C THR A 297 -0.14 -4.14 -32.20
N THR A 298 -0.55 -5.17 -31.44
CA THR A 298 -1.98 -5.31 -31.07
C THR A 298 -2.28 -5.93 -29.71
N ASN A 299 -1.39 -6.75 -29.11
CA ASN A 299 -1.59 -7.27 -27.75
C ASN A 299 -0.43 -6.88 -26.83
N ALA A 300 -0.71 -5.92 -25.96
CA ALA A 300 0.24 -5.31 -25.03
C ALA A 300 0.69 -6.25 -23.88
N LEU A 301 0.06 -7.43 -23.75
CA LEU A 301 0.44 -8.46 -22.76
C LEU A 301 1.49 -9.46 -23.27
N SER A 302 1.71 -9.54 -24.58
CA SER A 302 2.56 -10.56 -25.19
C SER A 302 4.03 -10.16 -25.17
N ARG A 303 4.81 -10.73 -24.26
CA ARG A 303 6.25 -10.49 -24.17
C ARG A 303 7.01 -11.30 -25.22
N VAL A 304 7.73 -10.60 -26.10
CA VAL A 304 8.69 -11.22 -27.01
C VAL A 304 9.85 -11.74 -26.18
N THR A 305 10.18 -13.01 -26.35
CA THR A 305 11.36 -13.62 -25.73
C THR A 305 12.22 -14.25 -26.81
N VAL A 306 13.50 -13.87 -26.82
CA VAL A 306 14.55 -14.50 -27.60
C VAL A 306 15.58 -15.04 -26.60
N ARG A 307 15.84 -16.35 -26.64
CA ARG A 307 16.78 -16.96 -25.69
C ARG A 307 17.46 -18.19 -26.24
N LEU A 308 18.60 -18.55 -25.67
CA LEU A 308 19.14 -19.90 -25.83
C LEU A 308 18.43 -20.89 -24.90
N SER A 309 18.36 -22.18 -25.27
CA SER A 309 17.81 -23.20 -24.38
C SER A 309 18.73 -23.47 -23.18
N GLY A 310 18.15 -23.71 -22.00
CA GLY A 310 18.89 -23.81 -20.72
C GLY A 310 19.11 -22.45 -20.02
N SER A 311 20.14 -22.35 -19.16
CA SER A 311 20.42 -21.17 -18.31
C SER A 311 21.33 -20.11 -18.95
N GLN A 312 20.98 -19.62 -20.14
CA GLN A 312 21.91 -18.97 -21.10
C GLN A 312 21.35 -17.60 -21.58
N PRO A 313 22.05 -16.75 -22.39
CA PRO A 313 21.56 -15.39 -22.66
C PRO A 313 20.11 -15.42 -23.17
N SER A 314 19.28 -14.65 -22.47
CA SER A 314 17.84 -14.55 -22.67
C SER A 314 17.48 -13.08 -22.64
N GLY A 315 17.02 -12.56 -23.76
CA GLY A 315 16.47 -11.21 -23.87
C GLY A 315 14.96 -11.29 -24.04
N SER A 316 14.23 -10.52 -23.24
CA SER A 316 12.78 -10.35 -23.39
C SER A 316 12.46 -8.87 -23.56
N SER A 317 11.41 -8.55 -24.31
CA SER A 317 10.87 -7.19 -24.28
C SER A 317 10.50 -6.82 -22.84
N PRO A 318 10.72 -5.56 -22.40
CA PRO A 318 10.22 -5.10 -21.11
C PRO A 318 8.71 -5.29 -21.03
N MET A 319 8.22 -5.62 -19.82
CA MET A 319 6.78 -5.58 -19.57
C MET A 319 6.31 -4.14 -19.71
N LEU A 320 5.13 -3.94 -20.27
CA LEU A 320 4.54 -2.61 -20.30
C LEU A 320 4.33 -2.12 -18.86
N PRO A 321 4.53 -0.83 -18.58
CA PRO A 321 4.22 -0.26 -17.28
C PRO A 321 2.76 -0.54 -16.90
N PRO A 322 2.46 -0.80 -15.61
CA PRO A 322 1.08 -1.07 -15.16
C PRO A 322 0.06 -0.02 -15.62
N ILE A 323 0.42 1.27 -15.63
CA ILE A 323 -0.49 2.33 -16.12
C ILE A 323 -0.91 2.13 -17.57
N THR A 324 0.01 1.64 -18.42
CA THR A 324 -0.28 1.40 -19.83
C THR A 324 -1.30 0.27 -19.94
N THR A 325 -1.08 -0.87 -19.27
CA THR A 325 -2.02 -2.00 -19.33
C THR A 325 -3.38 -1.67 -18.72
N LEU A 326 -3.42 -0.87 -17.65
CA LEU A 326 -4.64 -0.38 -17.02
C LEU A 326 -5.43 0.53 -17.95
N THR A 327 -4.75 1.48 -18.61
CA THR A 327 -5.38 2.43 -19.54
C THR A 327 -6.01 1.74 -20.75
N TYR A 328 -5.45 0.61 -21.19
CA TYR A 328 -5.98 -0.19 -22.29
C TYR A 328 -7.01 -1.25 -21.85
N GLY A 329 -7.34 -1.37 -20.57
CA GLY A 329 -8.32 -2.34 -20.07
C GLY A 329 -7.89 -3.80 -20.23
N ILE A 330 -6.57 -4.05 -20.21
CA ILE A 330 -5.97 -5.38 -20.37
C ILE A 330 -5.13 -5.79 -19.15
N ALA A 331 -5.09 -4.96 -18.12
CA ALA A 331 -4.35 -5.21 -16.89
C ALA A 331 -4.88 -6.41 -16.11
N SER A 332 -3.99 -7.09 -15.41
CA SER A 332 -4.36 -8.03 -14.34
C SER A 332 -4.58 -7.31 -13.01
N LEU A 333 -5.25 -7.96 -12.06
CA LEU A 333 -5.36 -7.47 -10.68
C LEU A 333 -3.99 -7.16 -10.04
N ALA A 334 -2.96 -7.95 -10.40
CA ALA A 334 -1.60 -7.73 -9.93
C ALA A 334 -0.99 -6.43 -10.48
N ASP A 335 -1.35 -6.04 -11.71
CA ASP A 335 -0.92 -4.76 -12.29
C ASP A 335 -1.59 -3.59 -11.56
N LEU A 336 -2.89 -3.68 -11.27
CA LEU A 336 -3.61 -2.66 -10.48
C LEU A 336 -3.02 -2.53 -9.06
N SER A 337 -2.78 -3.66 -8.39
CA SER A 337 -2.14 -3.69 -7.07
C SER A 337 -0.74 -3.08 -7.12
N THR A 338 0.05 -3.44 -8.12
CA THR A 338 1.40 -2.89 -8.33
C THR A 338 1.35 -1.39 -8.56
N TRP A 339 0.42 -0.91 -9.40
CA TRP A 339 0.22 0.50 -9.67
C TRP A 339 -0.12 1.29 -8.39
N HIS A 340 -1.01 0.76 -7.55
CA HIS A 340 -1.38 1.37 -6.27
C HIS A 340 -0.20 1.40 -5.28
N ILE A 341 0.54 0.29 -5.14
CA ILE A 341 1.72 0.20 -4.27
C ILE A 341 2.81 1.18 -4.70
N LEU A 342 3.07 1.29 -6.01
CA LEU A 342 4.10 2.19 -6.51
C LEU A 342 3.72 3.66 -6.28
N HIS A 343 2.44 4.01 -6.35
CA HIS A 343 1.98 5.34 -5.91
C HIS A 343 2.28 5.58 -4.42
N ALA A 344 1.93 4.62 -3.55
CA ALA A 344 2.21 4.69 -2.11
C ALA A 344 3.71 4.91 -1.82
N VAL A 345 4.59 4.21 -2.56
CA VAL A 345 6.05 4.33 -2.40
C VAL A 345 6.61 5.64 -2.96
N GLN A 346 6.19 6.04 -4.17
CA GLN A 346 6.89 7.06 -4.97
C GLN A 346 6.26 8.45 -4.93
N SER A 347 4.96 8.55 -4.65
CA SER A 347 4.22 9.81 -4.74
C SER A 347 4.72 10.85 -3.72
N LYS A 348 4.69 12.13 -4.11
CA LYS A 348 4.87 13.26 -3.18
C LYS A 348 3.54 13.68 -2.53
N ARG A 349 2.42 13.27 -3.10
CA ARG A 349 1.05 13.53 -2.63
C ARG A 349 0.64 12.44 -1.64
N GLN A 350 1.43 12.24 -0.60
CA GLN A 350 1.25 11.11 0.31
C GLN A 350 -0.14 11.06 0.95
N LEU A 351 -0.71 12.20 1.35
CA LEU A 351 -2.06 12.23 1.91
C LEU A 351 -3.12 11.79 0.89
N LEU A 352 -2.94 12.13 -0.39
CA LEU A 352 -3.83 11.66 -1.47
C LEU A 352 -3.80 10.13 -1.57
N GLU A 353 -2.62 9.51 -1.49
CA GLU A 353 -2.48 8.06 -1.60
C GLU A 353 -3.04 7.32 -0.39
N VAL A 354 -2.85 7.89 0.81
CA VAL A 354 -3.45 7.39 2.04
C VAL A 354 -4.99 7.49 1.99
N LEU A 355 -5.53 8.64 1.54
CA LEU A 355 -6.98 8.82 1.38
C LEU A 355 -7.55 7.94 0.25
N THR A 356 -6.79 7.70 -0.82
CA THR A 356 -7.20 6.79 -1.89
C THR A 356 -7.42 5.38 -1.33
N GLN A 357 -6.49 4.89 -0.49
CA GLN A 357 -6.66 3.59 0.17
C GLN A 357 -7.80 3.60 1.20
N PHE A 358 -7.98 4.69 1.93
CA PHE A 358 -9.11 4.83 2.86
C PHE A 358 -10.46 4.70 2.12
N VAL A 359 -10.61 5.40 0.99
CA VAL A 359 -11.85 5.38 0.19
C VAL A 359 -12.08 4.01 -0.45
N ASP A 360 -11.04 3.41 -1.03
CA ASP A 360 -11.09 2.04 -1.57
C ASP A 360 -11.51 1.02 -0.50
N ASN A 361 -10.98 1.15 0.71
CA ASN A 361 -11.34 0.29 1.83
C ASN A 361 -12.75 0.56 2.37
N HIS A 362 -13.20 1.81 2.30
CA HIS A 362 -14.51 2.23 2.80
C HIS A 362 -15.64 1.78 1.87
N PHE A 363 -15.43 1.87 0.55
CA PHE A 363 -16.37 1.44 -0.48
C PHE A 363 -15.88 0.16 -1.15
N VAL A 364 -15.52 -0.84 -0.33
CA VAL A 364 -14.83 -2.03 -0.79
C VAL A 364 -15.63 -2.82 -1.83
N THR A 365 -14.91 -3.35 -2.80
CA THR A 365 -15.43 -4.20 -3.88
C THR A 365 -14.66 -5.53 -3.92
N TYR A 366 -15.26 -6.51 -4.60
CA TYR A 366 -14.67 -7.84 -4.77
C TYR A 366 -14.46 -8.15 -6.24
N GLN A 367 -13.22 -7.98 -6.72
CA GLN A 367 -12.89 -8.14 -8.13
C GLN A 367 -13.21 -9.54 -8.68
N ASP A 368 -13.01 -10.61 -7.91
CA ASP A 368 -13.36 -11.97 -8.35
C ASP A 368 -14.88 -12.10 -8.62
N LYS A 369 -15.76 -11.40 -7.88
CA LYS A 369 -17.22 -11.37 -8.17
C LYS A 369 -17.55 -10.63 -9.46
N SER A 370 -16.82 -9.55 -9.76
CA SER A 370 -16.89 -8.85 -11.04
C SER A 370 -16.44 -9.77 -12.20
N GLN A 371 -15.39 -10.56 -11.98
CA GLN A 371 -14.88 -11.53 -12.95
C GLN A 371 -15.92 -12.63 -13.23
N ASP A 372 -16.50 -13.21 -12.19
CA ASP A 372 -17.55 -14.22 -12.30
C ASP A 372 -18.79 -13.67 -13.03
N TYR A 373 -19.18 -12.43 -12.75
CA TYR A 373 -20.26 -11.77 -13.47
C TYR A 373 -19.93 -11.63 -14.96
N LEU A 374 -18.69 -11.30 -15.32
CA LEU A 374 -18.28 -11.08 -16.71
C LEU A 374 -17.97 -12.38 -17.47
N ALA A 375 -17.80 -13.50 -16.76
CA ALA A 375 -17.56 -14.81 -17.36
C ALA A 375 -18.63 -15.16 -18.42
N GLY A 376 -18.17 -15.51 -19.62
CA GLY A 376 -19.05 -15.80 -20.76
C GLY A 376 -19.71 -14.58 -21.43
N LYS A 377 -19.56 -13.37 -20.87
CA LYS A 377 -20.09 -12.11 -21.45
C LYS A 377 -19.03 -11.31 -22.23
N VAL A 378 -17.76 -11.64 -22.03
CA VAL A 378 -16.58 -11.03 -22.69
C VAL A 378 -15.80 -12.07 -23.50
N PRO A 379 -14.82 -11.69 -24.35
CA PRO A 379 -13.93 -12.64 -25.00
C PRO A 379 -13.31 -13.64 -24.00
N SER A 380 -13.16 -14.90 -24.42
CA SER A 380 -12.63 -15.96 -23.57
C SER A 380 -11.25 -15.58 -23.01
N GLY A 381 -11.10 -15.64 -21.68
CA GLY A 381 -9.87 -15.31 -20.96
C GLY A 381 -9.63 -13.81 -20.72
N ALA A 382 -10.60 -12.95 -21.03
CA ALA A 382 -10.50 -11.50 -20.80
C ALA A 382 -11.27 -11.01 -19.55
N ASP A 383 -12.07 -11.87 -18.92
CA ASP A 383 -12.93 -11.58 -17.77
C ASP A 383 -12.20 -10.91 -16.60
N ALA A 384 -11.04 -11.43 -16.21
CA ALA A 384 -10.20 -10.82 -15.17
C ALA A 384 -9.75 -9.40 -15.52
N ALA A 385 -9.42 -9.15 -16.80
CA ALA A 385 -8.96 -7.84 -17.24
C ALA A 385 -10.09 -6.80 -17.28
N PHE A 386 -11.27 -7.21 -17.77
CA PHE A 386 -12.46 -6.35 -17.72
C PHE A 386 -12.91 -6.07 -16.29
N ALA A 387 -12.82 -7.05 -15.38
CA ALA A 387 -13.13 -6.85 -13.97
C ALA A 387 -12.13 -5.87 -13.33
N THR A 388 -10.83 -6.03 -13.60
CA THR A 388 -9.78 -5.09 -13.15
C THR A 388 -10.00 -3.68 -13.69
N ASP A 389 -10.48 -3.53 -14.93
CA ASP A 389 -10.85 -2.23 -15.52
C ASP A 389 -12.00 -1.54 -14.75
N LEU A 390 -12.96 -2.30 -14.21
CA LEU A 390 -14.02 -1.73 -13.38
C LEU A 390 -13.43 -1.06 -12.13
N GLU A 391 -12.59 -1.79 -11.40
CA GLU A 391 -11.92 -1.32 -10.17
C GLU A 391 -11.03 -0.11 -10.46
N TYR A 392 -10.22 -0.16 -11.52
CA TYR A 392 -9.32 0.92 -11.88
C TYR A 392 -10.07 2.22 -12.23
N ARG A 393 -11.19 2.12 -12.98
CA ARG A 393 -12.00 3.30 -13.33
C ARG A 393 -12.68 3.93 -12.13
N GLU A 394 -13.14 3.12 -11.18
CA GLU A 394 -13.68 3.62 -9.92
C GLU A 394 -12.61 4.36 -9.11
N LEU A 395 -11.46 3.71 -8.89
CA LEU A 395 -10.32 4.27 -8.17
C LEU A 395 -9.84 5.60 -8.78
N LYS A 396 -9.79 5.69 -10.11
CA LYS A 396 -9.41 6.91 -10.83
C LYS A 396 -10.36 8.06 -10.53
N LYS A 397 -11.68 7.82 -10.54
CA LYS A 397 -12.69 8.85 -10.26
C LYS A 397 -12.57 9.37 -8.82
N TRP A 398 -12.33 8.48 -7.84
CA TRP A 398 -12.10 8.92 -6.46
C TRP A 398 -10.86 9.79 -6.33
N ARG A 399 -9.76 9.42 -6.99
CA ARG A 399 -8.54 10.24 -7.03
C ARG A 399 -8.81 11.62 -7.63
N GLU A 400 -9.60 11.71 -8.70
CA GLU A 400 -10.01 12.99 -9.29
C GLU A 400 -10.80 13.86 -8.30
N VAL A 401 -11.70 13.28 -7.52
CA VAL A 401 -12.44 14.00 -6.46
C VAL A 401 -11.53 14.46 -5.33
N LEU A 402 -10.60 13.62 -4.87
CA LEU A 402 -9.66 13.99 -3.80
C LEU A 402 -8.68 15.09 -4.24
N MET A 403 -8.38 15.17 -5.54
CA MET A 403 -7.62 16.28 -6.15
C MET A 403 -8.42 17.57 -6.29
N ASN A 404 -9.75 17.53 -6.15
CA ASN A 404 -10.61 18.70 -6.23
C ASN A 404 -10.76 19.36 -4.84
N PRO A 405 -10.44 20.67 -4.67
CA PRO A 405 -10.65 21.38 -3.43
C PRO A 405 -12.11 21.41 -2.96
N ASN A 406 -13.06 21.29 -3.89
CA ASN A 406 -14.49 21.25 -3.60
C ASN A 406 -15.05 19.82 -3.60
N GLY A 407 -14.19 18.78 -3.57
CA GLY A 407 -14.64 17.39 -3.45
C GLY A 407 -15.39 17.17 -2.14
N THR A 408 -16.55 16.51 -2.23
CA THR A 408 -17.42 16.20 -1.10
C THR A 408 -17.54 14.71 -0.87
N PHE A 409 -17.97 14.31 0.31
CA PHE A 409 -18.31 12.90 0.57
C PHE A 409 -19.42 12.40 -0.36
N TYR A 410 -20.40 13.24 -0.69
CA TYR A 410 -21.44 12.90 -1.69
C TYR A 410 -20.83 12.51 -3.04
N ASP A 411 -19.79 13.21 -3.50
CA ASP A 411 -19.13 12.88 -4.77
C ASP A 411 -18.48 11.49 -4.73
N LEU A 412 -17.82 11.14 -3.61
CA LEU A 412 -17.24 9.81 -3.42
C LEU A 412 -18.31 8.71 -3.34
N LEU A 413 -19.39 8.96 -2.59
CA LEU A 413 -20.51 8.06 -2.44
C LEU A 413 -21.22 7.82 -3.78
N LYS A 414 -21.40 8.88 -4.57
CA LYS A 414 -21.97 8.81 -5.92
C LYS A 414 -21.10 7.95 -6.85
N ILE A 415 -19.78 8.10 -6.79
CA ILE A 415 -18.87 7.25 -7.58
C ILE A 415 -19.06 5.78 -7.23
N SER A 416 -19.11 5.44 -5.94
CA SER A 416 -19.37 4.07 -5.47
C SER A 416 -20.72 3.55 -5.95
N THR A 417 -21.78 4.36 -5.79
CA THR A 417 -23.15 4.04 -6.23
C THR A 417 -23.23 3.74 -7.73
N GLU A 418 -22.47 4.48 -8.53
CA GLU A 418 -22.44 4.33 -9.98
C GLU A 418 -21.39 3.31 -10.47
N SER A 419 -20.57 2.76 -9.57
CA SER A 419 -19.51 1.85 -9.93
C SER A 419 -20.09 0.53 -10.44
N PRO A 420 -19.73 0.09 -11.65
CA PRO A 420 -20.09 -1.24 -12.12
C PRO A 420 -19.59 -2.35 -11.19
N ALA A 421 -18.43 -2.18 -10.56
CA ALA A 421 -17.89 -3.13 -9.60
C ALA A 421 -18.81 -3.23 -8.36
N MET A 422 -19.22 -2.09 -7.78
CA MET A 422 -20.13 -2.06 -6.62
C MET A 422 -21.52 -2.61 -6.94
N VAL A 423 -22.10 -2.23 -8.09
CA VAL A 423 -23.44 -2.68 -8.53
C VAL A 423 -23.47 -4.20 -8.76
N ILE A 424 -22.36 -4.80 -9.22
CA ILE A 424 -22.20 -6.25 -9.30
C ILE A 424 -21.96 -6.85 -7.91
N TYR A 425 -21.05 -6.26 -7.14
CA TYR A 425 -20.59 -6.80 -5.86
C TYR A 425 -21.74 -6.98 -4.86
N LEU A 426 -22.64 -5.99 -4.75
CA LEU A 426 -23.79 -6.06 -3.84
C LEU A 426 -25.08 -6.51 -4.54
N ASP A 427 -24.94 -7.24 -5.66
CA ASP A 427 -26.03 -7.89 -6.41
C ASP A 427 -27.19 -6.96 -6.83
N THR A 428 -26.90 -5.65 -6.95
CA THR A 428 -27.87 -4.66 -7.43
C THR A 428 -28.27 -4.95 -8.87
N VAL A 429 -27.37 -5.53 -9.67
CA VAL A 429 -27.67 -6.07 -11.01
C VAL A 429 -28.87 -7.02 -11.05
N ALA A 430 -29.22 -7.69 -9.94
CA ALA A 430 -30.35 -8.59 -9.83
C ALA A 430 -31.62 -7.92 -9.23
N SER A 431 -31.50 -6.71 -8.69
CA SER A 431 -32.60 -6.00 -8.03
C SER A 431 -33.65 -5.55 -9.03
N LYS A 432 -34.88 -6.06 -8.93
CA LYS A 432 -35.97 -5.72 -9.86
C LYS A 432 -37.30 -5.53 -9.14
N LYS A 433 -38.25 -4.89 -9.80
CA LYS A 433 -39.61 -4.71 -9.27
C LYS A 433 -40.20 -6.06 -8.81
N GLY A 434 -40.71 -6.08 -7.58
CA GLY A 434 -41.29 -7.27 -6.94
C GLY A 434 -40.27 -8.27 -6.35
N ALA A 435 -38.98 -8.05 -6.57
CA ALA A 435 -37.87 -8.80 -5.97
C ALA A 435 -36.67 -7.86 -5.81
N ALA A 436 -36.85 -6.81 -5.02
CA ALA A 436 -35.79 -5.85 -4.73
C ALA A 436 -34.71 -6.54 -3.87
N ASN A 437 -33.44 -6.34 -4.23
CA ASN A 437 -32.33 -6.87 -3.45
C ASN A 437 -31.92 -5.84 -2.40
N GLU A 438 -31.94 -6.25 -1.13
CA GLU A 438 -31.65 -5.40 0.02
C GLU A 438 -30.15 -5.17 0.26
N ASN A 439 -29.26 -6.00 -0.27
CA ASN A 439 -27.83 -6.00 0.08
C ASN A 439 -27.22 -4.60 -0.06
N TYR A 440 -27.38 -3.94 -1.21
CA TYR A 440 -26.85 -2.59 -1.39
C TYR A 440 -27.48 -1.56 -0.45
N ALA A 441 -28.79 -1.60 -0.23
CA ALA A 441 -29.46 -0.67 0.67
C ALA A 441 -29.01 -0.86 2.13
N ARG A 442 -28.76 -2.10 2.53
CA ARG A 442 -28.17 -2.46 3.83
C ARG A 442 -26.79 -1.85 3.93
N GLU A 443 -25.83 -2.27 3.10
CA GLU A 443 -24.45 -1.79 3.21
C GLU A 443 -24.33 -0.26 3.07
N LEU A 444 -25.18 0.34 2.23
CA LEU A 444 -25.27 1.80 2.11
C LEU A 444 -25.54 2.47 3.46
N MET A 445 -26.49 1.96 4.26
CA MET A 445 -26.80 2.50 5.57
C MET A 445 -25.81 2.03 6.65
N GLU A 446 -25.48 0.74 6.70
CA GLU A 446 -24.72 0.17 7.81
C GLU A 446 -23.22 0.44 7.70
N LEU A 447 -22.64 0.39 6.50
CA LEU A 447 -21.19 0.39 6.30
C LEU A 447 -20.67 1.65 5.62
N PHE A 448 -21.45 2.23 4.69
CA PHE A 448 -21.01 3.35 3.87
C PHE A 448 -21.50 4.72 4.37
N THR A 449 -22.56 4.79 5.18
CA THR A 449 -23.10 6.09 5.63
C THR A 449 -23.34 6.19 7.12
N MET A 450 -24.41 5.61 7.66
CA MET A 450 -24.88 5.92 9.02
C MET A 450 -24.16 5.11 10.11
N GLY A 451 -23.62 3.94 9.77
CA GLY A 451 -23.09 3.00 10.76
C GLY A 451 -24.18 2.06 11.28
N VAL A 452 -23.80 0.84 11.64
CA VAL A 452 -24.72 -0.19 12.17
C VAL A 452 -25.53 0.35 13.35
N ASP A 453 -26.83 0.05 13.38
CA ASP A 453 -27.77 0.38 14.46
C ASP A 453 -27.91 1.90 14.76
N ASN A 454 -27.69 2.77 13.77
CA ASN A 454 -27.63 4.22 13.99
C ASN A 454 -28.75 4.99 13.26
N GLY A 455 -30.00 4.87 13.73
CA GLY A 455 -31.12 5.70 13.26
C GLY A 455 -31.92 5.13 12.08
N TYR A 456 -31.83 3.83 11.80
CA TYR A 456 -32.68 3.14 10.82
C TYR A 456 -33.13 1.79 11.37
N ASP A 457 -34.05 1.12 10.68
CA ASP A 457 -34.43 -0.27 10.97
C ASP A 457 -34.57 -1.10 9.69
N GLN A 458 -34.88 -2.38 9.84
CA GLN A 458 -35.04 -3.32 8.72
C GLN A 458 -36.08 -2.86 7.68
N LYS A 459 -37.13 -2.15 8.10
CA LYS A 459 -38.17 -1.67 7.18
C LYS A 459 -37.65 -0.54 6.29
N ASP A 460 -36.74 0.28 6.81
CA ASP A 460 -36.08 1.30 5.98
C ASP A 460 -35.20 0.66 4.90
N ILE A 461 -34.51 -0.44 5.23
CA ILE A 461 -33.71 -1.22 4.27
C ILE A 461 -34.60 -1.77 3.16
N GLU A 462 -35.69 -2.43 3.53
CA GLU A 462 -36.68 -2.98 2.60
C GLU A 462 -37.24 -1.90 1.66
N GLU A 463 -37.66 -0.76 2.22
CA GLU A 463 -38.26 0.31 1.43
C GLU A 463 -37.25 1.03 0.53
N MET A 464 -36.03 1.25 1.03
CA MET A 464 -34.93 1.84 0.26
C MET A 464 -34.47 0.92 -0.88
N SER A 465 -34.48 -0.41 -0.68
CA SER A 465 -34.08 -1.40 -1.69
C SER A 465 -34.83 -1.24 -3.02
N ARG A 466 -36.09 -0.77 -2.95
CA ARG A 466 -36.96 -0.56 -4.11
C ARG A 466 -36.43 0.53 -5.05
N ALA A 467 -35.70 1.53 -4.55
CA ALA A 467 -35.09 2.58 -5.36
C ALA A 467 -33.95 2.06 -6.25
N TRP A 468 -33.29 0.98 -5.82
CA TRP A 468 -32.18 0.35 -6.54
C TRP A 468 -32.64 -0.65 -7.62
N THR A 469 -33.94 -0.88 -7.74
CA THR A 469 -34.49 -1.71 -8.81
C THR A 469 -34.23 -1.08 -10.18
N GLY A 470 -33.89 -1.89 -11.18
CA GLY A 470 -33.58 -1.41 -12.54
C GLY A 470 -32.15 -0.88 -12.74
N TRP A 471 -31.34 -0.75 -11.69
CA TRP A 471 -29.91 -0.45 -11.82
C TRP A 471 -29.15 -1.70 -12.31
N ARG A 472 -28.43 -1.60 -13.43
CA ARG A 472 -27.79 -2.74 -14.11
C ARG A 472 -26.36 -2.40 -14.52
N VAL A 473 -25.61 -3.45 -14.85
CA VAL A 473 -24.34 -3.33 -15.55
C VAL A 473 -24.47 -4.00 -16.91
N ASP A 474 -24.37 -3.20 -17.97
CA ASP A 474 -24.49 -3.64 -19.35
C ASP A 474 -23.32 -3.10 -20.19
N LYS A 475 -23.10 -3.71 -21.35
CA LYS A 475 -22.11 -3.23 -22.32
C LYS A 475 -22.76 -2.21 -23.23
N LEU A 476 -22.29 -0.97 -23.20
CA LEU A 476 -22.78 0.11 -24.04
C LEU A 476 -21.88 0.31 -25.27
N PRO A 477 -22.43 0.77 -26.42
CA PRO A 477 -21.62 1.15 -27.58
C PRO A 477 -20.57 2.21 -27.24
N VAL A 478 -19.47 2.21 -27.99
CA VAL A 478 -18.41 3.23 -27.86
C VAL A 478 -19.00 4.64 -28.03
N GLY A 479 -18.65 5.56 -27.13
CA GLY A 479 -19.17 6.93 -27.09
C GLY A 479 -20.50 7.08 -26.33
N GLN A 480 -21.05 5.99 -25.77
CA GLN A 480 -22.26 6.00 -24.94
C GLN A 480 -21.99 5.59 -23.49
N GLU A 481 -20.73 5.40 -23.09
CA GLU A 481 -20.34 4.92 -21.76
C GLU A 481 -20.80 5.78 -20.58
N ASN A 482 -21.08 7.06 -20.82
CA ASN A 482 -21.57 8.02 -19.83
C ASN A 482 -23.08 8.26 -19.91
N ASN A 483 -23.79 7.57 -20.82
CA ASN A 483 -25.23 7.67 -20.98
C ASN A 483 -25.91 6.45 -20.34
N PRO A 484 -26.38 6.53 -19.07
CA PRO A 484 -26.99 5.40 -18.38
C PRO A 484 -28.32 4.94 -19.00
N PHE A 485 -28.86 5.67 -19.98
CA PHE A 485 -30.12 5.34 -20.67
C PHE A 485 -29.92 4.81 -22.08
N ALA A 486 -28.66 4.66 -22.54
CA ALA A 486 -28.37 4.15 -23.86
C ALA A 486 -28.85 2.70 -24.04
N THR A 487 -29.22 2.37 -25.27
CA THR A 487 -29.55 1.00 -25.65
C THR A 487 -28.29 0.12 -25.52
N PRO A 488 -28.31 -0.95 -24.71
CA PRO A 488 -27.14 -1.79 -24.53
C PRO A 488 -26.89 -2.66 -25.77
N ILE A 489 -25.65 -3.09 -25.93
CA ILE A 489 -25.28 -4.09 -26.93
C ILE A 489 -26.08 -5.39 -26.64
N PRO A 490 -26.76 -5.96 -27.65
CA PRO A 490 -27.53 -7.20 -27.50
C PRO A 490 -26.69 -8.32 -26.89
N THR A 491 -27.27 -9.09 -25.97
CA THR A 491 -26.56 -10.15 -25.21
C THR A 491 -25.77 -11.09 -26.12
N ALA A 492 -26.34 -11.50 -27.25
CA ALA A 492 -25.70 -12.39 -28.23
C ALA A 492 -24.42 -11.82 -28.87
N SER A 493 -24.22 -10.50 -28.82
CA SER A 493 -23.12 -9.79 -29.50
C SER A 493 -22.12 -9.15 -28.53
N ARG A 494 -22.33 -9.25 -27.20
CA ARG A 494 -21.48 -8.59 -26.19
C ARG A 494 -20.02 -9.05 -26.22
N ASN A 495 -19.78 -10.30 -26.60
CA ASN A 495 -18.44 -10.88 -26.69
C ASN A 495 -17.63 -10.37 -27.90
N THR A 496 -18.28 -9.92 -28.97
CA THR A 496 -17.64 -9.62 -30.26
C THR A 496 -17.71 -8.14 -30.62
N THR A 497 -18.72 -7.42 -30.12
CA THR A 497 -18.92 -6.01 -30.44
C THR A 497 -18.12 -5.12 -29.48
N PRO A 498 -17.31 -4.17 -29.98
CA PRO A 498 -16.62 -3.18 -29.14
C PRO A 498 -17.61 -2.34 -28.32
N GLY A 499 -17.23 -2.01 -27.08
CA GLY A 499 -18.07 -1.24 -26.15
C GLY A 499 -17.55 -1.34 -24.73
N THR A 500 -18.17 -0.58 -23.82
CA THR A 500 -17.72 -0.42 -22.43
C THR A 500 -18.75 -0.99 -21.46
N TRP A 501 -18.30 -1.78 -20.50
CA TRP A 501 -19.15 -2.24 -19.39
C TRP A 501 -19.29 -1.11 -18.37
N THR A 502 -20.52 -0.64 -18.19
CA THR A 502 -20.82 0.52 -17.36
C THR A 502 -22.22 0.40 -16.75
N LEU A 503 -22.55 1.33 -15.86
CA LEU A 503 -23.87 1.46 -15.27
C LEU A 503 -24.90 1.76 -16.35
N ARG A 504 -26.05 1.08 -16.28
CA ARG A 504 -27.21 1.33 -17.12
C ARG A 504 -28.48 1.26 -16.27
N PHE A 505 -29.41 2.18 -16.49
CA PHE A 505 -30.71 2.18 -15.83
C PHE A 505 -31.78 1.59 -16.76
N ASN A 506 -32.44 0.53 -16.30
CA ASN A 506 -33.54 -0.12 -16.99
C ASN A 506 -34.88 0.30 -16.40
N SER A 507 -35.52 1.26 -17.04
CA SER A 507 -36.78 1.87 -16.60
C SER A 507 -38.04 1.12 -17.03
N SER A 508 -37.92 -0.10 -17.57
CA SER A 508 -39.09 -0.86 -17.99
C SER A 508 -39.97 -1.23 -16.79
N ALA A 509 -41.26 -1.38 -17.03
CA ALA A 509 -42.26 -1.58 -15.97
C ALA A 509 -42.07 -2.89 -15.15
N SER A 510 -41.29 -3.85 -15.68
CA SER A 510 -40.92 -5.09 -14.99
C SER A 510 -39.62 -4.98 -14.20
N GLU A 511 -38.83 -3.94 -14.43
CA GLU A 511 -37.47 -3.83 -13.91
C GLU A 511 -37.37 -2.82 -12.77
N HIS A 512 -37.93 -1.62 -12.93
CA HIS A 512 -37.92 -0.58 -11.88
C HIS A 512 -39.28 -0.43 -11.21
N ASP A 513 -39.26 -0.31 -9.88
CA ASP A 513 -40.42 0.06 -9.08
C ASP A 513 -40.65 1.57 -9.10
N ALA A 514 -41.51 2.01 -10.01
CA ALA A 514 -41.85 3.41 -10.23
C ALA A 514 -42.76 4.04 -9.15
N THR A 515 -43.22 3.29 -8.15
CA THR A 515 -44.17 3.83 -7.16
C THR A 515 -43.45 4.66 -6.09
N ALA A 516 -44.21 5.52 -5.41
CA ALA A 516 -43.69 6.39 -4.36
C ALA A 516 -43.12 5.56 -3.20
N LYS A 517 -42.11 6.12 -2.53
CA LYS A 517 -41.39 5.46 -1.43
C LYS A 517 -41.27 6.42 -0.26
N THR A 518 -41.39 5.93 0.97
CA THR A 518 -41.21 6.75 2.19
C THR A 518 -40.21 6.07 3.11
N ILE A 519 -39.01 6.62 3.16
CA ILE A 519 -37.88 6.10 3.94
C ILE A 519 -37.79 6.88 5.25
N PHE A 520 -37.48 6.22 6.36
CA PHE A 520 -37.45 6.78 7.70
C PHE A 520 -38.80 7.39 8.18
N PRO A 521 -39.94 6.70 7.99
CA PRO A 521 -41.25 7.25 8.29
C PRO A 521 -41.38 7.64 9.77
N GLY A 522 -41.71 8.90 10.04
CA GLY A 522 -41.91 9.45 11.37
C GLY A 522 -40.64 9.56 12.23
N LYS A 523 -39.46 9.29 11.69
CA LYS A 523 -38.20 9.34 12.46
C LYS A 523 -37.65 10.76 12.55
N THR A 524 -37.03 11.04 13.69
CA THR A 524 -36.42 12.34 14.03
C THR A 524 -35.03 12.14 14.60
N ILE A 525 -34.10 13.04 14.29
CA ILE A 525 -32.71 12.95 14.74
C ILE A 525 -32.65 12.94 16.27
N ASP A 526 -31.82 12.04 16.82
CA ASP A 526 -31.67 11.85 18.25
C ASP A 526 -31.24 13.13 19.00
N ALA A 527 -31.70 13.26 20.24
CA ALA A 527 -31.37 14.38 21.11
C ALA A 527 -29.85 14.55 21.36
N ARG A 528 -29.07 13.47 21.28
CA ARG A 528 -27.61 13.45 21.48
C ARG A 528 -26.83 14.37 20.54
N PHE A 529 -27.41 14.70 19.37
CA PHE A 529 -26.78 15.59 18.41
C PHE A 529 -26.92 17.07 18.77
N GLY A 530 -27.84 17.42 19.68
CA GLY A 530 -28.13 18.81 20.05
C GLY A 530 -28.61 19.68 18.89
N PRO A 531 -28.87 20.97 19.15
CA PRO A 531 -29.20 21.93 18.10
C PRO A 531 -28.04 22.13 17.10
N PRO A 532 -28.31 22.32 15.80
CA PRO A 532 -29.63 22.47 15.19
C PRO A 532 -30.26 21.15 14.74
N HIS A 533 -29.67 19.98 15.02
CA HIS A 533 -30.10 18.70 14.44
C HIS A 533 -31.22 18.02 15.23
N ALA A 534 -31.08 17.98 16.56
CA ALA A 534 -31.96 17.23 17.46
C ALA A 534 -33.44 17.52 17.21
N GLY A 535 -34.24 16.45 17.11
CA GLY A 535 -35.68 16.49 16.93
C GLY A 535 -36.16 16.84 15.52
N LYS A 536 -35.28 17.17 14.57
CA LYS A 536 -35.67 17.37 13.17
C LYS A 536 -36.03 16.04 12.52
N SER A 537 -37.15 16.00 11.81
CA SER A 537 -37.50 14.86 10.98
C SER A 537 -36.49 14.71 9.84
N TYR A 538 -36.10 13.48 9.56
CA TYR A 538 -35.28 13.10 8.41
C TYR A 538 -35.98 12.07 7.52
N GLU A 539 -37.32 12.03 7.58
CA GLU A 539 -38.15 11.27 6.65
C GLU A 539 -37.90 11.73 5.21
N LEU A 540 -37.61 10.78 4.32
CA LEU A 540 -37.41 11.04 2.90
C LEU A 540 -38.59 10.48 2.10
N ARG A 541 -39.33 11.37 1.44
CA ARG A 541 -40.43 11.00 0.54
C ARG A 541 -39.99 11.11 -0.91
N LEU A 542 -39.88 9.96 -1.57
CA LEU A 542 -39.62 9.87 -3.00
C LEU A 542 -40.96 9.80 -3.74
N PRO A 543 -41.21 10.70 -4.71
CA PRO A 543 -42.44 10.65 -5.51
C PRO A 543 -42.47 9.43 -6.42
N ALA A 544 -43.63 9.10 -6.99
CA ALA A 544 -43.69 8.11 -8.06
C ALA A 544 -42.96 8.65 -9.31
N ARG A 545 -42.05 7.86 -9.89
CA ARG A 545 -41.23 8.24 -11.05
C ARG A 545 -41.23 7.16 -12.11
N THR A 546 -41.69 7.50 -13.31
CA THR A 546 -41.71 6.59 -14.47
C THR A 546 -40.59 6.89 -15.45
N GLY A 547 -40.19 5.91 -16.25
CA GLY A 547 -39.17 6.11 -17.28
C GLY A 547 -37.80 6.43 -16.69
N THR A 548 -37.00 7.24 -17.38
CA THR A 548 -35.63 7.57 -16.97
C THR A 548 -35.56 8.35 -15.65
N ALA A 549 -36.64 9.02 -15.26
CA ALA A 549 -36.73 9.75 -13.99
C ALA A 549 -36.62 8.84 -12.77
N GLY A 550 -36.92 7.53 -12.89
CA GLY A 550 -36.81 6.57 -11.77
C GLY A 550 -35.40 6.48 -11.18
N MET A 551 -34.36 6.72 -11.98
CA MET A 551 -32.97 6.72 -11.51
C MET A 551 -32.72 7.80 -10.44
N GLN A 552 -33.49 8.89 -10.46
CA GLN A 552 -33.38 9.98 -9.49
C GLN A 552 -33.67 9.52 -8.05
N ASP A 553 -34.41 8.42 -7.85
CA ASP A 553 -34.65 7.86 -6.52
C ASP A 553 -33.34 7.55 -5.79
N GLY A 554 -32.38 6.93 -6.49
CA GLY A 554 -31.07 6.60 -5.93
C GLY A 554 -30.27 7.84 -5.57
N TYR A 555 -30.27 8.86 -6.44
CA TYR A 555 -29.55 10.12 -6.20
C TYR A 555 -30.12 10.93 -5.03
N ASP A 556 -31.44 10.98 -4.89
CA ASP A 556 -32.07 11.64 -3.75
C ASP A 556 -31.73 10.93 -2.43
N ILE A 557 -31.67 9.59 -2.44
CA ILE A 557 -31.26 8.80 -1.27
C ILE A 557 -29.81 9.13 -0.88
N ILE A 558 -28.85 9.02 -1.80
CA ILE A 558 -27.44 9.25 -1.44
C ILE A 558 -27.17 10.71 -1.07
N SER A 559 -27.89 11.67 -1.67
CA SER A 559 -27.82 13.08 -1.29
C SER A 559 -28.37 13.29 0.12
N HIS A 560 -29.52 12.68 0.43
CA HIS A 560 -30.12 12.76 1.76
C HIS A 560 -29.22 12.15 2.82
N LEU A 561 -28.74 10.92 2.59
CA LEU A 561 -27.86 10.21 3.52
C LEU A 561 -26.54 10.96 3.76
N ALA A 562 -25.92 11.54 2.73
CA ALA A 562 -24.67 12.29 2.87
C ALA A 562 -24.79 13.54 3.77
N ASP A 563 -26.00 14.10 3.89
CA ASP A 563 -26.29 15.28 4.69
C ASP A 563 -26.76 14.96 6.13
N LEU A 564 -27.08 13.69 6.44
CA LEU A 564 -27.55 13.31 7.77
C LEU A 564 -26.43 13.40 8.83
N PRO A 565 -26.72 13.91 10.05
CA PRO A 565 -25.73 13.98 11.13
C PRO A 565 -25.19 12.60 11.55
N TYR A 566 -25.98 11.53 11.36
CA TYR A 566 -25.53 10.15 11.53
C TYR A 566 -24.33 9.82 10.64
N THR A 567 -24.40 10.20 9.36
CA THR A 567 -23.31 10.03 8.39
C THR A 567 -22.12 10.93 8.71
N GLN A 568 -22.38 12.20 9.07
CA GLN A 568 -21.33 13.14 9.46
C GLN A 568 -20.50 12.60 10.63
N GLU A 569 -21.17 12.08 11.67
CA GLU A 569 -20.52 11.42 12.80
C GLU A 569 -19.75 10.18 12.34
N TYR A 570 -20.40 9.26 11.64
CA TYR A 570 -19.81 7.97 11.29
C TYR A 570 -18.53 8.12 10.44
N ILE A 571 -18.57 8.97 9.40
CA ILE A 571 -17.40 9.23 8.56
C ILE A 571 -16.31 9.98 9.34
N SER A 572 -16.68 10.97 10.16
CA SER A 572 -15.71 11.68 11.02
C SER A 572 -15.02 10.72 11.99
N VAL A 573 -15.78 9.78 12.56
CA VAL A 573 -15.27 8.74 13.45
C VAL A 573 -14.30 7.82 12.71
N LYS A 574 -14.64 7.33 11.49
CA LYS A 574 -13.72 6.50 10.70
C LYS A 574 -12.44 7.25 10.35
N LEU A 575 -12.52 8.51 9.92
CA LEU A 575 -11.34 9.33 9.66
C LEU A 575 -10.47 9.53 10.92
N CYS A 576 -11.08 9.81 12.07
CA CYS A 576 -10.32 9.93 13.33
C CYS A 576 -9.71 8.58 13.76
N ARG A 577 -10.43 7.47 13.57
CA ARG A 577 -9.92 6.11 13.81
C ARG A 577 -8.71 5.77 12.95
N TYR A 578 -8.75 6.22 11.70
CA TYR A 578 -7.70 6.01 10.73
C TYR A 578 -6.45 6.85 11.05
N PHE A 579 -6.62 8.16 11.31
CA PHE A 579 -5.50 9.10 11.46
C PHE A 579 -4.98 9.27 12.90
N ILE A 580 -5.73 8.92 13.93
CA ILE A 580 -5.36 9.16 15.33
C ILE A 580 -5.15 7.83 16.08
N HIS A 581 -6.24 7.16 16.47
CA HIS A 581 -6.20 5.93 17.26
C HIS A 581 -7.51 5.14 17.18
N GLU A 582 -7.49 3.86 17.58
CA GLU A 582 -8.61 2.92 17.37
C GLU A 582 -9.85 3.16 18.25
N ASN A 583 -9.73 3.95 19.33
CA ASN A 583 -10.78 4.13 20.33
C ASN A 583 -11.96 5.03 19.92
N PHE A 584 -11.98 5.64 18.73
CA PHE A 584 -13.14 6.45 18.31
C PHE A 584 -14.33 5.54 17.98
N VAL A 585 -15.49 5.79 18.59
CA VAL A 585 -16.72 5.00 18.36
C VAL A 585 -17.86 5.92 17.89
N HIS A 586 -18.79 5.41 17.07
CA HIS A 586 -19.97 6.17 16.63
C HIS A 586 -21.20 5.76 17.46
N GLY A 587 -22.26 6.56 17.44
CA GLY A 587 -23.51 6.22 18.14
C GLY A 587 -23.52 6.42 19.66
N VAL A 588 -22.34 6.56 20.29
CA VAL A 588 -22.21 6.64 21.76
C VAL A 588 -22.00 8.04 22.31
N TYR A 589 -21.60 8.99 21.48
CA TYR A 589 -21.28 10.35 21.94
C TYR A 589 -22.55 11.21 22.10
N ASP A 590 -22.59 11.93 23.22
CA ASP A 590 -23.59 12.96 23.51
C ASP A 590 -22.94 14.34 23.39
N TYR A 591 -23.24 15.01 22.27
CA TYR A 591 -22.66 16.31 21.91
C TYR A 591 -23.30 17.49 22.64
N THR A 592 -24.32 17.23 23.46
CA THR A 592 -24.98 18.27 24.29
C THR A 592 -24.23 18.54 25.59
N GLN A 593 -23.32 17.65 26.00
CA GLN A 593 -22.63 17.74 27.27
C GLN A 593 -21.49 18.78 27.23
N PRO A 594 -21.42 19.69 28.21
CA PRO A 594 -20.36 20.71 28.26
C PRO A 594 -18.97 20.13 28.55
N ASN A 595 -18.89 18.96 29.19
CA ASN A 595 -17.64 18.27 29.54
C ASN A 595 -17.50 16.94 28.78
N SER A 596 -17.76 16.95 27.46
CA SER A 596 -17.57 15.78 26.60
C SER A 596 -16.10 15.35 26.54
N SER A 597 -15.82 14.07 26.27
CA SER A 597 -14.44 13.60 26.05
C SER A 597 -13.76 14.35 24.90
N ALA A 598 -12.42 14.31 24.84
CA ALA A 598 -11.66 14.95 23.78
C ALA A 598 -12.03 14.39 22.39
N GLU A 599 -12.32 13.10 22.30
CA GLU A 599 -12.81 12.43 21.10
C GLU A 599 -14.17 12.98 20.67
N ALA A 600 -15.15 13.04 21.59
CA ALA A 600 -16.47 13.59 21.30
C ALA A 600 -16.42 15.07 20.88
N ALA A 601 -15.55 15.86 21.52
CA ALA A 601 -15.34 17.26 21.17
C ALA A 601 -14.78 17.41 19.74
N LEU A 602 -13.80 16.57 19.38
CA LEU A 602 -13.22 16.57 18.04
C LEU A 602 -14.23 16.15 16.98
N ILE A 603 -14.99 15.08 17.21
CA ILE A 603 -16.02 14.63 16.25
C ILE A 603 -17.08 15.71 16.03
N ARG A 604 -17.52 16.39 17.09
CA ARG A 604 -18.43 17.53 16.97
C ARG A 604 -17.86 18.64 16.08
N ASP A 605 -16.57 18.94 16.20
CA ASP A 605 -15.93 19.98 15.39
C ASP A 605 -15.73 19.55 13.94
N CYS A 606 -15.46 18.25 13.69
CA CYS A 606 -15.49 17.65 12.36
C CYS A 606 -16.88 17.75 11.72
N MET A 607 -17.95 17.46 12.46
CA MET A 607 -19.32 17.62 11.99
C MET A 607 -19.66 19.07 11.65
N LYS A 608 -19.24 20.05 12.47
CA LYS A 608 -19.40 21.47 12.13
C LYS A 608 -18.69 21.85 10.82
N ALA A 609 -17.48 21.33 10.61
CA ALA A 609 -16.75 21.54 9.36
C ALA A 609 -17.45 20.89 8.17
N TRP A 610 -18.05 19.70 8.37
CA TRP A 610 -18.88 19.04 7.37
C TRP A 610 -20.11 19.88 6.99
N ASP A 611 -20.77 20.45 8.00
CA ASP A 611 -22.01 21.19 7.83
C ASP A 611 -21.81 22.59 7.24
N THR A 612 -20.57 23.09 7.28
CA THR A 612 -20.20 24.38 6.68
C THR A 612 -20.18 24.24 5.16
N PRO A 613 -21.11 24.89 4.44
CA PRO A 613 -21.17 24.77 2.98
C PRO A 613 -19.93 25.37 2.31
N ALA A 614 -19.44 24.72 1.26
CA ALA A 614 -18.46 25.29 0.36
C ALA A 614 -19.05 26.47 -0.44
N ALA A 615 -18.22 27.15 -1.24
CA ALA A 615 -18.63 28.31 -2.03
C ALA A 615 -19.75 27.99 -3.05
N ASP A 616 -19.88 26.73 -3.45
CA ASP A 616 -20.93 26.21 -4.33
C ASP A 616 -22.19 25.74 -3.58
N GLY A 617 -22.24 25.93 -2.25
CA GLY A 617 -23.37 25.58 -1.39
C GLY A 617 -23.42 24.12 -0.95
N ARG A 618 -22.49 23.26 -1.40
CA ARG A 618 -22.47 21.83 -1.02
C ARG A 618 -21.79 21.62 0.33
N LYS A 619 -22.27 20.64 1.10
CA LYS A 619 -21.72 20.22 2.39
C LYS A 619 -20.78 19.01 2.25
N GLY A 620 -20.15 18.61 3.34
CA GLY A 620 -19.34 17.40 3.39
C GLY A 620 -17.99 17.51 2.69
N ASN A 621 -17.41 18.71 2.69
CA ASN A 621 -16.07 18.93 2.16
C ASN A 621 -15.02 18.22 3.02
N LEU A 622 -14.43 17.14 2.50
CA LEU A 622 -13.50 16.31 3.27
C LEU A 622 -12.22 17.05 3.66
N ARG A 623 -11.72 17.98 2.84
CA ARG A 623 -10.53 18.76 3.18
C ARG A 623 -10.75 19.63 4.42
N SER A 624 -11.95 20.18 4.57
CA SER A 624 -12.33 20.97 5.74
C SER A 624 -12.36 20.11 7.01
N VAL A 625 -12.91 18.89 6.91
CA VAL A 625 -12.93 17.91 8.01
C VAL A 625 -11.51 17.49 8.39
N LEU A 626 -10.69 17.11 7.41
CA LEU A 626 -9.28 16.72 7.62
C LEU A 626 -8.46 17.87 8.24
N LYS A 627 -8.73 19.11 7.84
CA LYS A 627 -8.10 20.30 8.44
C LYS A 627 -8.43 20.43 9.93
N VAL A 628 -9.64 20.09 10.37
CA VAL A 628 -9.99 20.04 11.79
C VAL A 628 -9.20 18.94 12.50
N ILE A 629 -9.18 17.73 11.93
CA ILE A 629 -8.45 16.58 12.50
C ILE A 629 -6.97 16.91 12.68
N PHE A 630 -6.28 17.35 11.62
CA PHE A 630 -4.84 17.58 11.66
C PHE A 630 -4.41 18.79 12.47
N ASN A 631 -5.33 19.73 12.77
CA ASN A 631 -5.06 20.87 13.65
C ASN A 631 -5.52 20.64 15.09
N SER A 632 -6.14 19.51 15.39
CA SER A 632 -6.57 19.15 16.75
C SER A 632 -5.37 18.85 17.66
N SER A 633 -5.54 19.11 18.96
CA SER A 633 -4.58 18.68 19.98
C SER A 633 -4.48 17.16 20.04
N THR A 634 -5.61 16.45 19.88
CA THR A 634 -5.68 14.98 19.87
C THR A 634 -4.78 14.35 18.82
N PHE A 635 -4.65 14.98 17.64
CA PHE A 635 -3.74 14.51 16.59
C PHE A 635 -2.29 14.93 16.80
N ARG A 636 -2.05 16.12 17.37
CA ARG A 636 -0.69 16.69 17.47
C ARG A 636 0.08 16.30 18.73
N GLN A 637 -0.63 15.88 19.78
CA GLN A 637 -0.06 15.50 21.06
C GLN A 637 0.17 13.99 21.14
N HIS A 638 0.70 13.53 22.28
CA HIS A 638 1.07 12.13 22.50
C HIS A 638 -0.07 11.13 22.26
N ALA A 639 -1.33 11.55 22.39
CA ALA A 639 -2.52 10.73 22.18
C ALA A 639 -2.60 10.07 20.79
N ALA A 640 -1.92 10.61 19.77
CA ALA A 640 -1.90 10.02 18.43
C ALA A 640 -0.64 9.19 18.12
N SER A 641 0.39 9.24 18.97
CA SER A 641 1.68 8.61 18.68
C SER A 641 1.71 7.15 19.11
N GLN A 642 2.19 6.25 18.23
CA GLN A 642 2.39 4.82 18.50
C GLN A 642 1.12 4.08 18.96
N GLN A 643 -0.05 4.54 18.54
CA GLN A 643 -1.34 3.95 18.92
C GLN A 643 -1.86 2.91 17.93
N LYS A 644 -1.20 2.73 16.76
CA LYS A 644 -1.67 1.81 15.72
C LYS A 644 -0.56 0.89 15.27
N VAL A 645 -0.92 -0.35 14.96
CA VAL A 645 -0.04 -1.28 14.25
C VAL A 645 -0.24 -1.12 12.76
N ARG A 646 0.87 -1.06 12.01
CA ARG A 646 0.86 -1.00 10.55
C ARG A 646 0.21 -2.26 9.97
N ASN A 647 -0.77 -2.10 9.10
CA ASN A 647 -1.29 -3.17 8.25
C ASN A 647 -0.21 -3.61 7.22
N PRO A 648 -0.43 -4.69 6.44
CA PRO A 648 0.56 -5.18 5.48
C PRO A 648 1.01 -4.16 4.43
N LEU A 649 0.11 -3.32 3.91
CA LEU A 649 0.45 -2.27 2.95
C LEU A 649 1.35 -1.22 3.61
N GLU A 650 0.94 -0.69 4.75
CA GLU A 650 1.71 0.32 5.50
C GLU A 650 3.09 -0.20 5.87
N PHE A 651 3.19 -1.43 6.38
CA PHE A 651 4.47 -2.02 6.78
C PHE A 651 5.43 -2.21 5.59
N THR A 652 4.92 -2.77 4.49
CA THR A 652 5.76 -3.08 3.33
C THR A 652 6.22 -1.80 2.63
N VAL A 653 5.35 -0.81 2.49
CA VAL A 653 5.68 0.50 1.90
C VAL A 653 6.62 1.31 2.81
N ALA A 654 6.34 1.38 4.12
CA ALA A 654 7.21 2.08 5.08
C ALA A 654 8.63 1.49 5.09
N SER A 655 8.75 0.16 4.94
CA SER A 655 10.04 -0.52 4.87
C SER A 655 10.90 -0.09 3.68
N VAL A 656 10.26 0.31 2.56
CA VAL A 656 10.97 0.87 1.41
C VAL A 656 11.25 2.35 1.64
N ARG A 657 10.23 3.12 2.02
CA ARG A 657 10.30 4.58 2.16
C ARG A 657 11.33 5.02 3.19
N ALA A 658 11.43 4.35 4.33
CA ALA A 658 12.41 4.67 5.37
C ALA A 658 13.86 4.63 4.87
N LEU A 659 14.15 3.88 3.80
CA LEU A 659 15.49 3.76 3.21
C LEU A 659 15.61 4.42 1.83
N ARG A 660 14.59 5.15 1.38
CA ARG A 660 14.48 5.72 0.03
C ARG A 660 14.84 7.20 0.02
N ALA A 661 16.04 7.53 -0.45
CA ALA A 661 16.50 8.89 -0.73
C ALA A 661 16.95 9.01 -2.19
N ALA A 662 16.73 10.17 -2.79
CA ALA A 662 17.12 10.44 -4.18
C ALA A 662 18.64 10.55 -4.32
N ARG A 663 19.22 9.86 -5.32
CA ARG A 663 20.65 9.95 -5.61
C ARG A 663 20.94 11.10 -6.59
N PRO A 664 22.07 11.84 -6.44
CA PRO A 664 22.47 12.87 -7.40
C PRO A 664 22.66 12.36 -8.83
N THR A 665 23.01 11.07 -8.97
CA THR A 665 23.24 10.40 -10.27
C THR A 665 21.95 9.82 -10.87
N GLY A 666 20.79 10.08 -10.28
CA GLY A 666 19.52 9.44 -10.62
C GLY A 666 19.27 8.13 -9.86
N GLY A 667 17.98 7.79 -9.73
CA GLY A 667 17.50 6.64 -8.96
C GLY A 667 17.47 6.89 -7.45
N PHE A 668 17.22 5.81 -6.69
CA PHE A 668 17.01 5.87 -5.24
C PHE A 668 17.89 4.88 -4.48
N THR A 669 18.12 5.13 -3.20
CA THR A 669 18.84 4.22 -2.29
C THR A 669 18.02 2.98 -1.91
N SER A 670 16.69 3.03 -2.02
CA SER A 670 15.81 1.86 -1.98
C SER A 670 14.63 2.08 -2.90
N ASP A 671 14.23 1.03 -3.62
CA ASP A 671 13.06 1.05 -4.50
C ASP A 671 12.42 -0.34 -4.57
N CYS A 672 11.33 -0.47 -5.33
CA CYS A 672 10.63 -1.73 -5.53
C CYS A 672 10.03 -1.84 -6.93
N THR A 673 9.72 -3.07 -7.36
CA THR A 673 8.94 -3.30 -8.59
C THR A 673 7.44 -3.27 -8.32
N GLY A 674 7.03 -3.20 -7.05
CA GLY A 674 5.65 -3.24 -6.57
C GLY A 674 5.08 -4.66 -6.55
N ALA A 675 5.44 -5.50 -7.52
CA ALA A 675 5.09 -6.92 -7.53
C ALA A 675 5.73 -7.71 -6.38
N ASP A 676 6.96 -7.34 -5.98
CA ASP A 676 7.65 -7.91 -4.81
C ASP A 676 6.90 -7.62 -3.50
N LEU A 677 6.40 -6.40 -3.36
CA LEU A 677 5.59 -5.98 -2.22
C LEU A 677 4.21 -6.64 -2.25
N ASN A 678 3.55 -6.68 -3.42
CA ASN A 678 2.25 -7.31 -3.61
C ASN A 678 2.24 -8.76 -3.13
N ASN A 679 3.22 -9.56 -3.57
CA ASN A 679 3.35 -10.96 -3.14
C ASN A 679 3.54 -11.09 -1.63
N LYS A 680 4.26 -10.15 -1.00
CA LYS A 680 4.43 -10.17 0.45
C LYS A 680 3.16 -9.79 1.19
N MET A 681 2.40 -8.79 0.72
CA MET A 681 1.12 -8.42 1.33
C MET A 681 0.13 -9.57 1.30
N ILE A 682 0.04 -10.31 0.19
CA ILE A 682 -0.80 -11.50 0.08
C ILE A 682 -0.41 -12.55 1.13
N THR A 683 0.88 -12.81 1.32
CA THR A 683 1.37 -13.71 2.38
C THR A 683 1.03 -13.21 3.79
N LEU A 684 0.97 -11.90 3.98
CA LEU A 684 0.57 -11.26 5.23
C LEU A 684 -0.95 -11.13 5.40
N GLY A 685 -1.75 -11.60 4.44
CA GLY A 685 -3.21 -11.67 4.54
C GLY A 685 -3.98 -10.54 3.88
N MET A 686 -3.32 -9.64 3.13
CA MET A 686 -3.99 -8.52 2.44
C MET A 686 -3.80 -8.62 0.93
N ARG A 687 -4.89 -8.81 0.20
CA ARG A 687 -4.92 -8.84 -1.28
C ARG A 687 -5.76 -7.65 -1.76
N LEU A 688 -5.09 -6.60 -2.22
CA LEU A 688 -5.75 -5.36 -2.64
C LEU A 688 -6.84 -5.63 -3.70
N PHE A 689 -7.94 -4.86 -3.62
CA PHE A 689 -9.10 -4.92 -4.53
C PHE A 689 -9.81 -6.29 -4.58
N ASN A 690 -9.56 -7.18 -3.62
CA ASN A 690 -10.14 -8.53 -3.62
C ASN A 690 -10.51 -9.00 -2.21
N ARG A 691 -11.26 -8.16 -1.50
CA ARG A 691 -11.85 -8.45 -0.20
C ARG A 691 -13.28 -8.96 -0.43
N GLU A 692 -13.61 -10.12 0.15
CA GLU A 692 -14.93 -10.73 -0.04
C GLU A 692 -15.99 -10.06 0.84
N GLU A 693 -15.63 -9.70 2.08
CA GLU A 693 -16.53 -9.09 3.05
C GLU A 693 -16.69 -7.56 2.84
N PRO A 694 -17.93 -7.02 2.92
CA PRO A 694 -18.22 -5.63 2.58
C PRO A 694 -17.75 -4.64 3.66
N ASP A 695 -17.29 -5.14 4.81
CA ASP A 695 -16.78 -4.35 5.94
C ASP A 695 -15.38 -3.78 5.72
N GLY A 696 -14.73 -4.17 4.61
CA GLY A 696 -13.38 -3.74 4.26
C GLY A 696 -12.30 -4.44 5.07
N TRP A 697 -11.05 -4.01 4.88
CA TRP A 697 -9.92 -4.45 5.68
C TRP A 697 -9.96 -3.82 7.08
N SER A 698 -9.63 -4.61 8.10
CA SER A 698 -9.63 -4.16 9.49
C SER A 698 -8.68 -2.97 9.72
N GLU A 699 -9.17 -1.96 10.43
CA GLU A 699 -8.39 -0.82 10.92
C GLU A 699 -7.76 -1.07 12.29
N PHE A 700 -8.04 -2.25 12.89
CA PHE A 700 -7.56 -2.63 14.21
C PHE A 700 -6.23 -3.38 14.10
N GLY A 701 -5.21 -2.85 14.77
CA GLY A 701 -3.84 -3.36 14.69
C GLY A 701 -3.68 -4.81 15.14
N GLN A 702 -4.50 -5.24 16.11
CA GLN A 702 -4.49 -6.60 16.66
C GLN A 702 -4.78 -7.68 15.61
N ASP A 703 -5.53 -7.34 14.55
CA ASP A 703 -5.87 -8.30 13.49
C ASP A 703 -4.69 -8.56 12.55
N TRP A 704 -3.71 -7.66 12.53
CA TRP A 704 -2.55 -7.70 11.63
C TRP A 704 -1.28 -8.24 12.29
N ILE A 705 -1.28 -8.43 13.61
CA ILE A 705 -0.10 -8.83 14.38
C ILE A 705 -0.34 -10.12 15.16
N ASN A 706 0.43 -11.13 14.82
CA ASN A 706 0.51 -12.39 15.54
C ASN A 706 1.92 -12.97 15.36
N SER A 707 2.24 -14.05 16.07
CA SER A 707 3.57 -14.65 16.02
C SER A 707 4.00 -15.05 14.60
N SER A 708 3.06 -15.51 13.75
CA SER A 708 3.35 -15.90 12.37
C SER A 708 3.58 -14.69 11.48
N SER A 709 2.74 -13.65 11.58
CA SER A 709 2.89 -12.44 10.77
C SER A 709 4.19 -11.69 11.14
N LEU A 710 4.57 -11.65 12.42
CA LEU A 710 5.85 -11.07 12.86
C LEU A 710 7.05 -11.75 12.22
N ILE A 711 7.07 -13.08 12.17
CA ILE A 711 8.17 -13.83 11.52
C ILE A 711 8.25 -13.51 10.03
N GLU A 712 7.10 -13.44 9.34
CA GLU A 712 7.07 -13.12 7.91
C GLU A 712 7.50 -11.68 7.60
N ARG A 713 7.18 -10.74 8.49
CA ARG A 713 7.64 -9.35 8.43
C ARG A 713 9.15 -9.24 8.63
N MET A 714 9.71 -9.95 9.61
CA MET A 714 11.16 -10.02 9.82
C MET A 714 11.87 -10.65 8.62
N ARG A 715 11.31 -11.74 8.07
CA ARG A 715 11.87 -12.39 6.87
C ARG A 715 11.88 -11.44 5.67
N PHE A 716 10.81 -10.69 5.46
CA PHE A 716 10.72 -9.68 4.39
C PHE A 716 11.82 -8.62 4.51
N VAL A 717 12.01 -8.05 5.69
CA VAL A 717 13.06 -7.05 5.94
C VAL A 717 14.45 -7.64 5.67
N GLN A 718 14.71 -8.85 6.15
CA GLN A 718 15.99 -9.54 5.93
C GLN A 718 16.26 -9.84 4.45
N GLU A 719 15.23 -10.28 3.72
CA GLU A 719 15.33 -10.57 2.29
C GLU A 719 15.69 -9.32 1.48
N ARG A 720 15.02 -8.19 1.77
CA ARG A 720 15.29 -6.91 1.12
C ARG A 720 16.67 -6.35 1.43
N LEU A 721 17.14 -6.52 2.67
CA LEU A 721 18.43 -6.02 3.12
C LEU A 721 19.59 -7.00 2.88
N ARG A 722 19.34 -8.13 2.21
CA ARG A 722 20.40 -9.10 1.89
C ARG A 722 21.36 -8.57 0.84
N THR A 723 20.88 -7.82 -0.17
CA THR A 723 21.69 -7.28 -1.26
C THR A 723 21.44 -5.80 -1.47
N ALA A 724 22.49 -5.05 -1.84
CA ALA A 724 22.41 -3.61 -2.10
C ALA A 724 21.62 -3.25 -3.37
N SER A 725 21.17 -4.24 -4.15
CA SER A 725 20.41 -4.03 -5.39
C SER A 725 18.95 -3.66 -5.17
N VAL A 726 18.40 -3.90 -3.98
CA VAL A 726 16.98 -3.65 -3.63
C VAL A 726 16.85 -2.55 -2.59
N ALA A 727 17.67 -2.63 -1.53
CA ALA A 727 17.80 -1.61 -0.51
C ALA A 727 19.27 -1.43 -0.14
N ASP A 728 19.75 -0.20 -0.24
CA ASP A 728 21.15 0.16 -0.01
C ASP A 728 21.28 1.14 1.16
N PRO A 729 21.15 0.67 2.41
CA PRO A 729 21.33 1.53 3.59
C PRO A 729 22.77 2.06 3.67
N VAL A 730 23.76 1.38 3.08
CA VAL A 730 25.14 1.89 3.04
C VAL A 730 25.24 3.10 2.11
N GLY A 731 24.63 3.03 0.93
CA GLY A 731 24.52 4.17 0.03
C GLY A 731 23.75 5.33 0.64
N LEU A 732 22.65 5.04 1.35
CA LEU A 732 21.90 6.06 2.10
C LEU A 732 22.75 6.74 3.17
N LEU A 733 23.48 5.95 3.96
CA LEU A 733 24.39 6.46 4.98
C LEU A 733 25.46 7.37 4.37
N LYS A 734 26.08 6.94 3.26
CA LYS A 734 27.11 7.70 2.55
C LYS A 734 26.58 8.97 1.90
N LEU A 735 25.30 8.97 1.53
CA LEU A 735 24.62 10.13 0.95
C LEU A 735 24.33 11.19 2.01
N LYS A 736 23.96 10.78 3.22
CA LYS A 736 23.44 11.68 4.26
C LYS A 736 24.44 12.04 5.36
N LEU A 737 25.48 11.23 5.57
CA LEU A 737 26.55 11.55 6.52
C LEU A 737 27.86 11.89 5.81
N PRO A 738 28.68 12.82 6.36
CA PRO A 738 30.01 13.10 5.85
C PRO A 738 30.94 11.89 6.02
N SER A 739 31.92 11.77 5.12
CA SER A 739 32.83 10.62 5.07
C SER A 739 33.65 10.37 6.34
N THR A 740 33.89 11.43 7.13
CA THR A 740 34.55 11.35 8.44
C THR A 740 33.73 10.58 9.48
N GLN A 741 32.42 10.47 9.30
CA GLN A 741 31.50 9.84 10.26
C GLN A 741 31.12 8.39 9.90
N TRP A 742 31.45 7.91 8.69
CA TRP A 742 31.04 6.58 8.24
C TRP A 742 31.58 5.45 9.13
N ARG A 743 32.67 5.68 9.84
CA ARG A 743 33.31 4.67 10.71
C ARG A 743 32.95 4.82 12.18
N ASP A 744 32.14 5.81 12.53
CA ASP A 744 31.67 6.02 13.89
C ASP A 744 30.39 5.21 14.13
N ALA A 745 30.51 4.12 14.88
CA ALA A 745 29.37 3.25 15.18
C ALA A 745 28.22 4.02 15.88
N GLY A 746 28.53 4.99 16.73
CA GLY A 746 27.56 5.84 17.41
C GLY A 746 26.75 6.66 16.44
N LEU A 747 27.42 7.44 15.59
CA LEU A 747 26.77 8.32 14.62
C LEU A 747 26.00 7.53 13.56
N VAL A 748 26.53 6.39 13.12
CA VAL A 748 25.82 5.50 12.19
C VAL A 748 24.55 4.94 12.82
N THR A 749 24.62 4.43 14.05
CA THR A 749 23.43 3.93 14.75
C THR A 749 22.41 5.05 15.00
N ASP A 750 22.85 6.22 15.48
CA ASP A 750 21.97 7.36 15.77
C ASP A 750 21.25 7.87 14.52
N TYR A 751 21.93 7.87 13.37
CA TYR A 751 21.33 8.23 12.10
C TYR A 751 20.14 7.32 11.74
N PHE A 752 20.30 6.00 11.78
CA PHE A 752 19.20 5.08 11.45
C PHE A 752 18.09 5.10 12.50
N LEU A 753 18.41 5.22 13.79
CA LEU A 753 17.40 5.40 14.84
C LEU A 753 16.54 6.65 14.58
N SER A 754 17.16 7.75 14.14
CA SER A 754 16.44 9.01 13.87
C SER A 754 15.47 8.94 12.70
N ILE A 755 15.66 7.98 11.78
CA ILE A 755 14.79 7.77 10.60
C ILE A 755 13.72 6.72 10.88
N LEU A 756 14.11 5.62 11.53
CA LEU A 756 13.19 4.51 11.80
C LEU A 756 12.24 4.82 12.96
N PHE A 757 12.68 5.65 13.92
CA PHE A 757 11.97 5.91 15.17
C PHE A 757 11.91 7.41 15.52
N PRO A 758 11.44 8.28 14.60
CA PRO A 758 11.49 9.73 14.80
C PRO A 758 10.63 10.22 15.98
N ALA A 759 9.61 9.45 16.38
CA ALA A 759 8.70 9.79 17.48
C ALA A 759 9.09 9.22 18.85
N GLU A 760 10.13 8.38 18.96
CA GLU A 760 10.40 7.62 20.21
C GLU A 760 11.15 8.41 21.28
N GLY A 761 11.97 9.38 20.86
CA GLY A 761 12.90 10.07 21.75
C GLY A 761 14.12 9.21 22.15
N LYS A 762 15.25 9.87 22.42
CA LYS A 762 16.53 9.18 22.63
C LYS A 762 16.54 8.27 23.84
N ALA A 763 15.86 8.64 24.94
CA ALA A 763 15.90 7.88 26.17
C ALA A 763 15.26 6.50 26.00
N ASN A 764 14.12 6.43 25.28
CA ASN A 764 13.40 5.19 25.00
C ASN A 764 14.18 4.23 24.10
N LEU A 765 15.11 4.74 23.28
CA LEU A 765 15.93 3.97 22.35
C LEU A 765 17.28 3.53 22.94
N THR A 766 17.56 3.82 24.20
CA THR A 766 18.90 3.58 24.80
C THR A 766 19.33 2.11 24.72
N LEU A 767 18.40 1.17 24.95
CA LEU A 767 18.69 -0.27 24.91
C LEU A 767 18.89 -0.77 23.48
N ASP A 768 18.04 -0.31 22.56
CA ASP A 768 18.12 -0.64 21.13
C ASP A 768 19.42 -0.10 20.52
N ARG A 769 19.78 1.14 20.88
CA ARG A 769 21.05 1.77 20.52
C ARG A 769 22.25 0.97 21.04
N ALA A 770 22.24 0.57 22.30
CA ALA A 770 23.32 -0.22 22.88
C ALA A 770 23.48 -1.56 22.14
N THR A 771 22.37 -2.23 21.82
CA THR A 771 22.36 -3.50 21.10
C THR A 771 22.88 -3.34 19.67
N ALA A 772 22.46 -2.29 18.97
CA ALA A 772 22.95 -1.94 17.64
C ALA A 772 24.46 -1.64 17.64
N LEU A 773 24.97 -0.93 18.66
CA LEU A 773 26.40 -0.68 18.84
C LEU A 773 27.20 -1.96 19.08
N THR A 774 26.69 -2.86 19.92
CA THR A 774 27.29 -4.18 20.13
C THR A 774 27.31 -4.95 18.81
N PHE A 775 26.21 -4.94 18.06
CA PHE A 775 26.11 -5.61 16.76
C PHE A 775 27.14 -5.09 15.76
N LEU A 776 27.33 -3.78 15.66
CA LEU A 776 28.32 -3.18 14.76
C LEU A 776 29.77 -3.52 15.14
N ASN A 777 30.06 -3.67 16.44
CA ASN A 777 31.41 -3.90 16.97
C ASN A 777 31.74 -5.38 17.25
N THR A 778 30.93 -6.33 16.79
CA THR A 778 31.11 -7.77 17.01
C THR A 778 31.22 -8.49 15.66
N ALA A 779 32.07 -9.51 15.51
CA ALA A 779 32.23 -10.32 14.31
C ALA A 779 30.96 -11.15 13.98
N ASP A 780 30.89 -11.76 12.78
CA ASP A 780 29.69 -12.46 12.30
C ASP A 780 29.35 -13.72 13.10
N ASN A 781 30.29 -14.20 13.91
CA ASN A 781 30.08 -15.25 14.88
C ASN A 781 29.37 -14.78 16.17
N GLY A 782 29.03 -13.48 16.26
CA GLY A 782 28.30 -12.89 17.38
C GLY A 782 29.06 -12.88 18.71
N THR A 783 30.37 -13.10 18.70
CA THR A 783 31.18 -13.27 19.92
C THR A 783 32.55 -12.61 19.88
N THR A 784 33.23 -12.59 18.73
CA THR A 784 34.56 -11.99 18.63
C THR A 784 34.46 -10.47 18.46
N PRO A 785 35.15 -9.64 19.26
CA PRO A 785 35.20 -8.20 19.02
C PRO A 785 35.75 -7.89 17.62
N SER A 786 35.05 -7.04 16.88
CA SER A 786 35.46 -6.55 15.56
C SER A 786 35.05 -5.09 15.45
N LEU A 787 35.98 -4.18 15.78
CA LEU A 787 35.65 -2.76 15.90
C LEU A 787 35.21 -2.20 14.55
N PHE A 788 34.04 -1.57 14.53
CA PHE A 788 33.46 -1.02 13.32
C PHE A 788 34.36 0.07 12.71
N ASN A 789 35.03 0.84 13.57
CA ASN A 789 35.97 1.88 13.18
C ASN A 789 37.28 1.35 12.57
N ALA A 790 37.48 0.04 12.49
CA ALA A 790 38.62 -0.60 11.84
C ALA A 790 38.27 -1.10 10.43
N LEU A 791 36.98 -1.20 10.08
CA LEU A 791 36.54 -1.70 8.78
C LEU A 791 36.75 -0.66 7.67
N ASP A 792 37.05 -1.14 6.47
CA ASP A 792 37.00 -0.32 5.25
C ASP A 792 35.52 -0.08 4.87
N PRO A 793 35.04 1.18 4.77
CA PRO A 793 33.67 1.52 4.35
C PRO A 793 33.24 0.97 2.98
N ASN A 794 34.19 0.51 2.15
CA ASN A 794 33.90 -0.09 0.84
C ASN A 794 33.94 -1.63 0.87
N SER A 795 34.29 -2.24 2.01
CA SER A 795 34.32 -3.70 2.16
C SER A 795 32.92 -4.32 2.23
N SER A 796 32.81 -5.57 1.80
CA SER A 796 31.58 -6.37 1.96
C SER A 796 31.21 -6.56 3.43
N THR A 797 32.19 -6.74 4.32
CA THR A 797 31.99 -6.88 5.77
C THR A 797 31.35 -5.64 6.39
N TYR A 798 31.85 -4.44 6.07
CA TYR A 798 31.24 -3.19 6.51
C TYR A 798 29.77 -3.11 6.04
N GLY A 799 29.53 -3.43 4.77
CA GLY A 799 28.17 -3.39 4.22
C GLY A 799 27.23 -4.39 4.90
N THR A 800 27.69 -5.61 5.18
CA THR A 800 26.91 -6.64 5.89
C THR A 800 26.59 -6.21 7.32
N ARG A 801 27.52 -5.55 8.03
CA ARG A 801 27.30 -4.98 9.36
C ARG A 801 26.19 -3.95 9.37
N VAL A 802 26.27 -2.96 8.49
CA VAL A 802 25.26 -1.88 8.41
C VAL A 802 23.90 -2.47 8.03
N ARG A 803 23.83 -3.33 7.01
CA ARG A 803 22.57 -3.97 6.59
C ARG A 803 21.96 -4.84 7.70
N GLY A 804 22.78 -5.63 8.39
CA GLY A 804 22.33 -6.47 9.51
C GLY A 804 21.81 -5.64 10.69
N MET A 805 22.47 -4.53 11.02
CA MET A 805 22.00 -3.61 12.07
C MET A 805 20.66 -2.98 11.68
N VAL A 806 20.51 -2.49 10.45
CA VAL A 806 19.25 -1.91 9.96
C VAL A 806 18.13 -2.95 9.95
N ALA A 807 18.43 -4.19 9.53
CA ALA A 807 17.47 -5.28 9.57
C ALA A 807 17.02 -5.63 10.99
N TYR A 808 17.94 -5.58 11.96
CA TYR A 808 17.61 -5.73 13.37
C TYR A 808 16.66 -4.62 13.85
N LEU A 809 16.97 -3.35 13.57
CA LEU A 809 16.15 -2.21 13.97
C LEU A 809 14.74 -2.29 13.37
N MET A 810 14.63 -2.56 12.06
CA MET A 810 13.33 -2.73 11.39
C MET A 810 12.56 -3.99 11.83
N GLY A 811 13.23 -4.92 12.53
CA GLY A 811 12.61 -6.08 13.16
C GLY A 811 12.04 -5.81 14.55
N LEU A 812 12.28 -4.63 15.14
CA LEU A 812 11.78 -4.28 16.46
C LEU A 812 10.25 -4.07 16.45
N PRO A 813 9.55 -4.35 17.56
CA PRO A 813 8.12 -4.08 17.70
C PRO A 813 7.74 -2.63 17.35
N ARG A 814 8.58 -1.67 17.73
CA ARG A 814 8.41 -0.23 17.45
C ARG A 814 8.31 0.09 15.95
N PHE A 815 8.94 -0.71 15.08
CA PHE A 815 8.84 -0.53 13.62
C PHE A 815 7.54 -1.14 13.05
N GLN A 816 6.82 -1.93 13.83
CA GLN A 816 5.50 -2.42 13.47
C GLN A 816 4.41 -1.37 13.76
N GLU A 817 4.72 -0.37 14.59
CA GLU A 817 3.78 0.64 15.09
C GLU A 817 3.97 1.99 14.39
N GLN A 818 2.89 2.74 14.20
CA GLN A 818 2.89 4.08 13.61
C GLN A 818 2.21 5.10 14.51
#